data_AF-A0A8H7UCT0-F1
#
_entry.id   AF-A0A8H7UCT0-F1
#
_cell.length_a   1.000
_cell.length_b   1.000
_cell.length_c   1.000
_cell.angle_alpha   90.00
_cell.angle_beta   90.00
_cell.angle_gamma   90.00
#
_symmetry.space_group_name_H-M   'P 1'
#
loop_
_entity.id
_entity.type
_entity.pdbx_description
1 polymer ?
#
loop_
_entity_poly.entity_id
_entity_poly.type
_entity_poly.pdbx_seq_one_letter_code
_entity_poly.pdbx_strand_id
1 'polypeptide(L)'
;MADQDLKQLAAALHQSYSKYLNTRDLESLKHLNQYNSHLPLSWFTPQLLNALQEHFSTDDAQAQPPIFGLWSTWIRRLVLSGGDLSEAQVQLAFVVKQFENVLSTENAVDCSHDESVKFALIALSCMTGIDTGVTNDMELARIMSLALPIAVCSPQDKDLQDTIDASLSYFVGNTTSAEAITFVLSAYTNHLGHQLRRIFLLVENASDLRWQDKNNGPSLTMLWEALQKVESEKASKAASVSAIAGFVRMLQFAKGNRSKSVQHIEKEGESAIVNYLNDVTAQWRKSTDAAEISSMQVLEVMVDFLAAYTNSLFYYQTMLQCLIDGLITSKNTWANGSFFRNIPWESQSALEDLEQLTANEQFKDIGRLCRAIGKIIDTSLQEQVKTKDDKPAEYITRAIERLLNQATDRPVNARIHEQVWNVFKTVLFGFTTIFLAVAVDAVGGTGFVHVPSVGKFGCDHTRAAYPIPIANTAPAQDIAFSFANLNFITDHLGVANDFQAYQNTLAAAVTFLKTDDQVHNLNNLMRDSFREYCECSRTDISKYSTNRTLALTPVQQTRLLFFVDLLEQVVDLINDSILENDILPVIYQLLGDGGHSKALFESAHAVVLSIFEAKKPVSRELACVYAKILIESYPNQLSHQQLRLAYTNMVQALCEIDDSVAWLTVNHLRQHIDKLDEKDVIQRSQFLVTLIDQMKPISLGPFFSMMMNDIGNLIRNESPASAVALLKIVFETVSGNSISDMRRVDAVGWYLQLKRDIEAKAPTSIVPSTGTDSPAMS
;
A
#
# COMPACT_ATOMS: atom_id res chain seq x y z
N MET A 1 24.76 -32.80 18.04
CA MET A 1 25.70 -33.64 17.27
C MET A 1 26.75 -34.15 18.24
N ALA A 2 27.01 -35.46 18.20
CA ALA A 2 27.57 -36.20 19.31
C ALA A 2 29.10 -36.10 19.37
N ASP A 3 29.66 -36.20 20.58
CA ASP A 3 31.10 -36.21 20.87
C ASP A 3 31.88 -37.30 20.08
N GLN A 4 31.15 -38.29 19.57
CA GLN A 4 31.65 -39.37 18.72
C GLN A 4 31.93 -38.92 17.28
N ASP A 5 31.16 -37.98 16.74
CA ASP A 5 31.34 -37.43 15.38
C ASP A 5 32.55 -36.48 15.31
N LEU A 6 32.81 -35.72 16.39
CA LEU A 6 33.96 -34.83 16.50
C LEU A 6 35.31 -35.58 16.54
N LYS A 7 35.37 -36.72 17.25
CA LYS A 7 36.57 -37.56 17.29
C LYS A 7 36.88 -38.19 15.94
N GLN A 8 35.85 -38.61 15.21
CA GLN A 8 36.00 -39.15 13.85
C GLN A 8 36.46 -38.07 12.87
N LEU A 9 35.89 -36.87 12.94
CA LEU A 9 36.32 -35.73 12.14
C LEU A 9 37.78 -35.36 12.42
N ALA A 10 38.17 -35.26 13.70
CA ALA A 10 39.55 -34.96 14.09
C ALA A 10 40.56 -36.00 13.56
N ALA A 11 40.21 -37.29 13.62
CA ALA A 11 41.04 -38.36 13.06
C ALA A 11 41.17 -38.26 11.54
N ALA A 12 40.06 -37.99 10.84
CA ALA A 12 40.04 -37.82 9.39
C ALA A 12 40.83 -36.59 8.92
N LEU A 13 40.75 -35.47 9.65
CA LEU A 13 41.56 -34.28 9.39
C LEU A 13 43.04 -34.53 9.65
N HIS A 14 43.39 -35.26 10.71
CA HIS A 14 44.78 -35.60 11.01
C HIS A 14 45.40 -36.52 9.95
N GLN A 15 44.61 -37.48 9.45
CA GLN A 15 45.00 -38.33 8.34
C GLN A 15 45.20 -37.52 7.06
N SER A 16 44.29 -36.59 6.76
CA SER A 16 44.38 -35.72 5.57
C SER A 16 45.58 -34.78 5.65
N TYR A 17 45.85 -34.21 6.83
CA TYR A 17 47.04 -33.42 7.11
C TYR A 17 48.33 -34.21 6.84
N SER A 18 48.44 -35.40 7.43
CA SER A 18 49.62 -36.26 7.28
C SER A 18 49.80 -36.74 5.84
N LYS A 19 48.70 -37.08 5.15
CA LYS A 19 48.72 -37.48 3.74
C LYS A 19 49.17 -36.32 2.86
N TYR A 20 48.61 -35.12 3.04
CA TYR A 20 48.99 -33.93 2.28
C TYR A 20 50.47 -33.57 2.44
N LEU A 21 51.00 -33.64 3.67
CA LEU A 21 52.42 -33.37 3.92
C LEU A 21 53.37 -34.33 3.21
N ASN A 22 52.94 -35.58 2.97
CA ASN A 22 53.77 -36.59 2.33
C ASN A 22 53.60 -36.63 0.81
N THR A 23 52.36 -36.47 0.32
CA THR A 23 52.04 -36.77 -1.09
C THR A 23 51.51 -35.58 -1.89
N ARG A 24 51.29 -34.42 -1.25
CA ARG A 24 50.68 -33.23 -1.87
C ARG A 24 49.35 -33.53 -2.58
N ASP A 25 48.58 -34.47 -2.02
CA ASP A 25 47.33 -34.98 -2.61
C ASP A 25 46.21 -33.92 -2.59
N LEU A 26 45.63 -33.63 -3.76
CA LEU A 26 44.60 -32.61 -3.94
C LEU A 26 43.31 -32.88 -3.13
N GLU A 27 42.90 -34.14 -3.01
CA GLU A 27 41.72 -34.51 -2.23
C GLU A 27 41.91 -34.26 -0.73
N SER A 28 43.11 -34.55 -0.21
CA SER A 28 43.48 -34.22 1.17
C SER A 28 43.49 -32.71 1.40
N LEU A 29 43.96 -31.93 0.43
CA LEU A 29 43.97 -30.47 0.46
C LEU A 29 42.55 -29.88 0.46
N LYS A 30 41.66 -30.36 -0.43
CA LYS A 30 40.24 -29.96 -0.47
C LYS A 30 39.55 -30.30 0.85
N HIS A 31 39.80 -31.48 1.39
CA HIS A 31 39.21 -31.91 2.67
C HIS A 31 39.68 -31.03 3.84
N LEU A 32 40.97 -30.67 3.90
CA LEU A 32 41.46 -29.71 4.90
C LEU A 32 40.81 -28.33 4.74
N ASN A 33 40.66 -27.84 3.50
CA ASN A 33 40.04 -26.54 3.25
C ASN A 33 38.55 -26.53 3.63
N GLN A 34 37.81 -27.59 3.32
CA GLN A 34 36.39 -27.71 3.66
C GLN A 34 36.12 -27.50 5.17
N TYR A 35 37.06 -27.90 6.02
CA TYR A 35 36.99 -27.74 7.47
C TYR A 35 38.01 -26.73 8.01
N ASN A 36 38.45 -25.77 7.19
CA ASN A 36 39.51 -24.82 7.56
C ASN A 36 39.20 -24.05 8.85
N SER A 37 37.94 -23.69 9.10
CA SER A 37 37.48 -22.97 10.28
C SER A 37 37.73 -23.74 11.59
N HIS A 38 37.86 -25.07 11.53
CA HIS A 38 38.11 -25.95 12.68
C HIS A 38 39.61 -26.23 12.92
N LEU A 39 40.51 -25.78 12.04
CA LEU A 39 41.94 -26.03 12.18
C LEU A 39 42.56 -25.07 13.22
N PRO A 40 43.27 -25.59 14.25
CA PRO A 40 43.93 -24.74 15.24
C PRO A 40 45.23 -24.16 14.67
N LEU A 41 45.68 -23.03 15.24
CA LEU A 41 46.93 -22.36 14.81
C LEU A 41 48.14 -23.30 14.83
N SER A 42 48.18 -24.24 15.79
CA SER A 42 49.27 -25.21 15.94
C SER A 42 49.46 -26.17 14.76
N TRP A 43 48.47 -26.29 13.86
CA TRP A 43 48.58 -27.11 12.65
C TRP A 43 49.29 -26.37 11.51
N PHE A 44 49.38 -25.05 11.56
CA PHE A 44 50.07 -24.25 10.55
C PHE A 44 51.58 -24.20 10.83
N THR A 45 52.19 -25.38 10.87
CA THR A 45 53.63 -25.54 11.06
C THR A 45 54.41 -25.03 9.84
N PRO A 46 55.71 -24.68 9.98
CA PRO A 46 56.55 -24.33 8.84
C PRO A 46 56.55 -25.38 7.72
N GLN A 47 56.41 -26.67 8.08
CA GLN A 47 56.32 -27.78 7.12
C GLN A 47 55.05 -27.70 6.27
N LEU A 48 53.89 -27.39 6.88
CA LEU A 48 52.64 -27.21 6.13
C LEU A 48 52.71 -25.96 5.24
N LEU A 49 53.21 -24.84 5.77
CA LEU A 49 53.27 -23.60 5.01
C LEU A 49 54.19 -23.73 3.79
N ASN A 50 55.35 -24.37 3.95
CA ASN A 50 56.25 -24.67 2.84
C ASN A 50 55.60 -25.64 1.85
N ALA A 51 54.87 -26.66 2.33
CA ALA A 51 54.14 -27.59 1.49
C ALA A 51 53.08 -26.92 0.61
N LEU A 52 52.32 -25.98 1.19
CA LEU A 52 51.33 -25.17 0.47
C LEU A 52 52.01 -24.28 -0.57
N GLN A 53 53.12 -23.64 -0.23
CA GLN A 53 53.90 -22.80 -1.15
C GLN A 53 54.49 -23.58 -2.32
N GLU A 54 55.05 -24.77 -2.07
CA GLU A 54 55.57 -25.66 -3.11
C GLU A 54 54.45 -26.09 -4.06
N HIS A 55 53.29 -26.50 -3.53
CA HIS A 55 52.14 -26.92 -4.33
C HIS A 55 51.53 -25.73 -5.11
N PHE A 56 51.50 -24.54 -4.53
CA PHE A 56 51.09 -23.34 -5.26
C PHE A 56 51.99 -23.07 -6.47
N SER A 57 53.29 -23.33 -6.33
CA SER A 57 54.29 -23.12 -7.39
C SER A 57 54.20 -24.11 -8.56
N THR A 58 53.39 -25.19 -8.45
CA THR A 58 53.18 -26.14 -9.56
C THR A 58 52.11 -25.68 -10.56
N ASP A 59 51.51 -24.50 -10.33
CA ASP A 59 50.50 -23.88 -11.19
C ASP A 59 49.24 -24.75 -11.42
N ASP A 60 48.90 -25.61 -10.43
CA ASP A 60 47.66 -26.39 -10.45
C ASP A 60 46.48 -25.50 -10.04
N ALA A 61 45.71 -25.06 -11.04
CA ALA A 61 44.53 -24.23 -10.85
C ALA A 61 43.50 -24.82 -9.87
N GLN A 62 43.39 -26.15 -9.76
CA GLN A 62 42.45 -26.78 -8.82
C GLN A 62 42.94 -26.76 -7.37
N ALA A 63 44.25 -26.66 -7.16
CA ALA A 63 44.86 -26.60 -5.83
C ALA A 63 44.81 -25.18 -5.25
N GLN A 64 44.72 -24.14 -6.09
CA GLN A 64 44.81 -22.75 -5.66
C GLN A 64 43.71 -22.35 -4.66
N PRO A 65 42.39 -22.47 -4.92
CA PRO A 65 41.38 -22.00 -3.96
C PRO A 65 41.48 -22.65 -2.57
N PRO A 66 41.70 -23.98 -2.45
CA PRO A 66 42.00 -24.61 -1.16
C PRO A 66 43.24 -24.06 -0.45
N ILE A 67 44.30 -23.73 -1.19
CA ILE A 67 45.52 -23.14 -0.62
C ILE A 67 45.22 -21.73 -0.09
N PHE A 68 44.53 -20.88 -0.86
CA PHE A 68 44.12 -19.55 -0.39
C PHE A 68 43.23 -19.63 0.86
N GLY A 69 42.30 -20.59 0.93
CA GLY A 69 41.45 -20.78 2.11
C GLY A 69 42.21 -21.20 3.37
N LEU A 70 43.23 -22.05 3.22
CA LEU A 70 44.13 -22.42 4.33
C LEU A 70 45.03 -21.26 4.74
N TRP A 71 45.62 -20.52 3.80
CA TRP A 71 46.41 -19.31 4.11
C TRP A 71 45.57 -18.22 4.78
N SER A 72 44.33 -18.01 4.32
CA SER A 72 43.40 -17.08 4.94
C SER A 72 43.08 -17.48 6.38
N THR A 73 42.85 -18.76 6.62
CA THR A 73 42.64 -19.30 7.97
C THR A 73 43.88 -19.12 8.85
N TRP A 74 45.06 -19.43 8.32
CA TRP A 74 46.33 -19.24 9.03
C TRP A 74 46.49 -17.79 9.49
N ILE A 75 46.37 -16.83 8.59
CA ILE A 75 46.54 -15.40 8.89
C ILE A 75 45.53 -14.93 9.94
N ARG A 76 44.25 -15.30 9.80
CA ARG A 76 43.22 -14.95 10.80
C ARG A 76 43.56 -15.49 12.19
N ARG A 77 44.00 -16.74 12.29
CA ARG A 77 44.37 -17.37 13.56
C ARG A 77 45.64 -16.78 14.14
N LEU A 78 46.62 -16.46 13.28
CA LEU A 78 47.87 -15.84 13.66
C LEU A 78 47.62 -14.46 14.27
N VAL A 79 46.85 -13.62 13.58
CA VAL A 79 46.42 -12.30 14.07
C VAL A 79 45.68 -12.39 15.40
N LEU A 80 44.68 -13.26 15.50
CA LEU A 80 43.88 -13.42 16.72
C LEU A 80 44.68 -13.91 17.93
N SER A 81 45.85 -14.52 17.70
CA SER A 81 46.71 -14.99 18.79
C SER A 81 47.43 -13.85 19.53
N GLY A 82 47.54 -12.67 18.92
CA GLY A 82 48.23 -11.50 19.50
C GLY A 82 49.72 -11.71 19.80
N GLY A 83 50.33 -12.77 19.25
CA GLY A 83 51.75 -13.10 19.45
C GLY A 83 52.69 -12.29 18.55
N ASP A 84 53.99 -12.37 18.83
CA ASP A 84 55.03 -11.76 18.00
C ASP A 84 55.02 -12.36 16.59
N LEU A 85 54.82 -11.51 15.58
CA LEU A 85 54.73 -11.91 14.17
C LEU A 85 56.10 -12.07 13.51
N SER A 86 57.20 -11.76 14.20
CA SER A 86 58.56 -11.77 13.64
C SER A 86 58.95 -13.11 13.00
N GLU A 87 58.56 -14.23 13.61
CA GLU A 87 58.88 -15.58 13.13
C GLU A 87 58.12 -15.96 11.84
N ALA A 88 56.99 -15.30 11.57
CA ALA A 88 56.13 -15.57 10.42
C ALA A 88 56.33 -14.56 9.27
N GLN A 89 57.16 -13.53 9.43
CA GLN A 89 57.28 -12.42 8.47
C GLN A 89 57.62 -12.88 7.04
N VAL A 90 58.54 -13.83 6.88
CA VAL A 90 58.97 -14.31 5.56
C VAL A 90 57.82 -15.01 4.83
N GLN A 91 57.13 -15.92 5.52
CA GLN A 91 55.98 -16.64 4.96
C GLN A 91 54.81 -15.68 4.72
N LEU A 92 54.57 -14.74 5.63
CA LEU A 92 53.52 -13.75 5.51
C LEU A 92 53.75 -12.83 4.31
N ALA A 93 54.97 -12.36 4.07
CA ALA A 93 55.34 -11.58 2.89
C ALA A 93 55.07 -12.33 1.59
N PHE A 94 55.41 -13.62 1.54
CA PHE A 94 55.11 -14.46 0.38
C PHE A 94 53.60 -14.58 0.15
N VAL A 95 52.83 -14.90 1.18
CA VAL A 95 51.37 -15.09 1.08
C VAL A 95 50.66 -13.80 0.70
N VAL A 96 51.02 -12.67 1.32
CA VAL A 96 50.46 -11.35 0.97
C VAL A 96 50.75 -10.99 -0.48
N LYS A 97 51.95 -11.31 -0.99
CA LYS A 97 52.26 -11.09 -2.40
C LYS A 97 51.38 -11.93 -3.32
N GLN A 98 51.06 -13.17 -2.94
CA GLN A 98 50.11 -14.00 -3.72
C GLN A 98 48.68 -13.47 -3.65
N PHE A 99 48.26 -12.92 -2.49
CA PHE A 99 46.98 -12.21 -2.40
C PHE A 99 46.94 -10.97 -3.29
N GLU A 100 48.02 -10.18 -3.35
CA GLU A 100 48.09 -9.06 -4.30
C GLU A 100 47.98 -9.53 -5.75
N ASN A 101 48.68 -10.60 -6.11
CA ASN A 101 48.65 -11.15 -7.47
C ASN A 101 47.24 -11.61 -7.86
N VAL A 102 46.51 -12.31 -6.98
CA VAL A 102 45.15 -12.79 -7.28
C VAL A 102 44.13 -11.65 -7.37
N LEU A 103 44.36 -10.54 -6.66
CA LEU A 103 43.49 -9.36 -6.72
C LEU A 103 43.81 -8.44 -7.92
N SER A 104 44.96 -8.62 -8.58
CA SER A 104 45.37 -7.77 -9.69
C SER A 104 44.56 -8.03 -10.97
N THR A 105 44.35 -6.96 -11.76
CA THR A 105 43.45 -6.94 -12.92
C THR A 105 43.85 -7.85 -14.08
N GLU A 106 45.12 -8.27 -14.15
CA GLU A 106 45.61 -9.20 -15.18
C GLU A 106 44.96 -10.60 -15.04
N ASN A 107 44.47 -10.94 -13.85
CA ASN A 107 43.80 -12.22 -13.54
C ASN A 107 42.26 -12.11 -13.47
N ALA A 108 41.70 -10.90 -13.61
CA ALA A 108 40.27 -10.62 -13.39
C ALA A 108 39.33 -11.08 -14.52
N VAL A 109 39.87 -11.59 -15.64
CA VAL A 109 39.09 -11.98 -16.83
C VAL A 109 38.60 -13.43 -16.75
N ASP A 110 39.19 -14.26 -15.89
CA ASP A 110 38.81 -15.67 -15.74
C ASP A 110 37.95 -15.88 -14.47
N CYS A 111 36.64 -16.10 -14.66
CA CYS A 111 35.62 -16.35 -13.62
C CYS A 111 35.84 -17.62 -12.77
N SER A 112 37.01 -18.26 -12.84
CA SER A 112 37.39 -19.46 -12.08
C SER A 112 38.06 -19.16 -10.73
N HIS A 113 38.23 -17.87 -10.36
CA HIS A 113 39.04 -17.43 -9.22
C HIS A 113 38.23 -16.83 -8.05
N ASP A 114 36.89 -16.86 -8.09
CA ASP A 114 36.03 -16.14 -7.15
C ASP A 114 36.26 -16.53 -5.67
N GLU A 115 36.52 -17.81 -5.38
CA GLU A 115 36.83 -18.24 -4.00
C GLU A 115 38.20 -17.75 -3.50
N SER A 116 39.23 -17.76 -4.36
CA SER A 116 40.58 -17.30 -4.00
C SER A 116 40.58 -15.80 -3.66
N VAL A 117 39.81 -15.00 -4.42
CA VAL A 117 39.61 -13.57 -4.17
C VAL A 117 38.92 -13.35 -2.82
N LYS A 118 37.84 -14.10 -2.53
CA LYS A 118 37.14 -14.03 -1.24
C LYS A 118 38.08 -14.34 -0.07
N PHE A 119 38.84 -15.43 -0.15
CA PHE A 119 39.78 -15.82 0.91
C PHE A 119 40.89 -14.80 1.12
N ALA A 120 41.46 -14.25 0.04
CA ALA A 120 42.48 -13.22 0.10
C ALA A 120 41.98 -11.95 0.80
N LEU A 121 40.80 -11.45 0.42
CA LEU A 121 40.20 -10.26 1.02
C LEU A 121 39.89 -10.44 2.50
N ILE A 122 39.30 -11.59 2.87
CA ILE A 122 39.00 -11.91 4.26
C ILE A 122 40.31 -11.91 5.10
N ALA A 123 41.39 -12.48 4.56
CA ALA A 123 42.67 -12.54 5.26
C ALA A 123 43.31 -11.16 5.44
N LEU A 124 43.35 -10.36 4.36
CA LEU A 124 43.90 -9.01 4.36
C LEU A 124 43.11 -8.10 5.31
N SER A 125 41.78 -8.21 5.33
CA SER A 125 40.94 -7.40 6.22
C SER A 125 41.26 -7.67 7.70
N CYS A 126 41.58 -8.92 8.08
CA CYS A 126 41.99 -9.24 9.45
C CYS A 126 43.35 -8.65 9.85
N MET A 127 44.21 -8.29 8.90
CA MET A 127 45.50 -7.66 9.20
C MET A 127 45.39 -6.15 9.47
N THR A 128 44.21 -5.55 9.27
CA THR A 128 43.97 -4.11 9.44
C THR A 128 44.34 -3.64 10.86
N GLY A 129 45.10 -2.55 10.96
CA GLY A 129 45.45 -1.92 12.23
C GLY A 129 46.52 -2.69 13.01
N ILE A 130 47.12 -3.72 12.42
CA ILE A 130 48.17 -4.54 13.03
C ILE A 130 49.47 -4.30 12.27
N ASP A 131 50.50 -3.87 13.00
CA ASP A 131 51.85 -3.83 12.43
C ASP A 131 52.38 -5.26 12.30
N THR A 132 52.42 -5.73 11.07
CA THR A 132 52.90 -7.08 10.74
C THR A 132 54.40 -7.13 10.43
N GLY A 133 55.06 -5.96 10.36
CA GLY A 133 56.43 -5.80 9.83
C GLY A 133 56.57 -6.09 8.32
N VAL A 134 55.52 -6.58 7.67
CA VAL A 134 55.47 -6.93 6.25
C VAL A 134 54.67 -5.91 5.45
N THR A 135 53.53 -5.49 5.99
CA THR A 135 52.64 -4.50 5.38
C THR A 135 52.18 -3.50 6.43
N ASN A 136 51.97 -2.26 6.00
CA ASN A 136 51.27 -1.24 6.78
C ASN A 136 49.86 -1.03 6.22
N ASP A 137 49.02 -0.31 6.96
CA ASP A 137 47.63 -0.05 6.57
C ASP A 137 47.53 0.61 5.17
N MET A 138 48.47 1.46 4.77
CA MET A 138 48.45 2.11 3.45
C MET A 138 48.70 1.10 2.31
N GLU A 139 49.62 0.17 2.51
CA GLU A 139 49.90 -0.89 1.54
C GLU A 139 48.75 -1.89 1.48
N LEU A 140 48.16 -2.24 2.62
CA LEU A 140 46.94 -3.05 2.67
C LEU A 140 45.79 -2.37 1.93
N ALA A 141 45.58 -1.07 2.14
CA ALA A 141 44.59 -0.28 1.40
C ALA A 141 44.82 -0.35 -0.13
N ARG A 142 46.08 -0.24 -0.57
CA ARG A 142 46.46 -0.37 -1.99
C ARG A 142 46.11 -1.74 -2.54
N ILE A 143 46.49 -2.81 -1.84
CA ILE A 143 46.27 -4.19 -2.26
C ILE A 143 44.77 -4.51 -2.30
N MET A 144 44.02 -4.19 -1.23
CA MET A 144 42.59 -4.50 -1.16
C MET A 144 41.78 -3.73 -2.22
N SER A 145 42.21 -2.52 -2.58
CA SER A 145 41.55 -1.72 -3.64
C SER A 145 41.68 -2.34 -5.03
N LEU A 146 42.63 -3.26 -5.26
CA LEU A 146 42.74 -4.01 -6.52
C LEU A 146 41.51 -4.90 -6.79
N ALA A 147 40.73 -5.24 -5.76
CA ALA A 147 39.49 -6.00 -5.91
C ALA A 147 38.34 -5.19 -6.53
N LEU A 148 38.43 -3.86 -6.56
CA LEU A 148 37.33 -3.00 -7.06
C LEU A 148 37.04 -3.19 -8.55
N PRO A 149 38.04 -3.26 -9.45
CA PRO A 149 37.83 -3.69 -10.82
C PRO A 149 37.09 -5.03 -10.96
N ILE A 150 37.38 -6.02 -10.10
CA ILE A 150 36.72 -7.33 -10.11
C ILE A 150 35.22 -7.17 -9.80
N ALA A 151 34.87 -6.35 -8.80
CA ALA A 151 33.47 -6.04 -8.46
C ALA A 151 32.70 -5.39 -9.63
N VAL A 152 33.38 -4.62 -10.48
CA VAL A 152 32.78 -4.00 -11.67
C VAL A 152 32.58 -5.02 -12.81
N CYS A 153 33.54 -5.94 -12.99
CA CYS A 153 33.49 -6.96 -14.03
C CYS A 153 32.51 -8.11 -13.73
N SER A 154 32.24 -8.40 -12.45
CA SER A 154 31.34 -9.49 -12.01
C SER A 154 30.09 -8.98 -11.28
N PRO A 155 29.19 -8.22 -11.96
CA PRO A 155 28.02 -7.62 -11.35
C PRO A 155 26.96 -8.65 -10.88
N GLN A 156 27.06 -9.91 -11.30
CA GLN A 156 26.07 -10.96 -11.01
C GLN A 156 26.44 -11.85 -9.80
N ASP A 157 27.72 -11.91 -9.38
CA ASP A 157 28.11 -12.66 -8.17
C ASP A 157 27.91 -11.79 -6.93
N LYS A 158 26.72 -11.91 -6.34
CA LYS A 158 26.35 -11.20 -5.12
C LYS A 158 27.26 -11.54 -3.93
N ASP A 159 27.65 -12.81 -3.79
CA ASP A 159 28.45 -13.27 -2.64
C ASP A 159 29.88 -12.68 -2.68
N LEU A 160 30.46 -12.58 -3.88
CA LEU A 160 31.74 -11.90 -4.08
C LEU A 160 31.65 -10.41 -3.78
N GLN A 161 30.61 -9.73 -4.27
CA GLN A 161 30.39 -8.31 -4.01
C GLN A 161 30.20 -8.02 -2.51
N ASP A 162 29.37 -8.80 -1.84
CA ASP A 162 29.13 -8.69 -0.41
C ASP A 162 30.43 -8.92 0.37
N THR A 163 31.29 -9.85 -0.07
CA THR A 163 32.62 -10.09 0.54
C THR A 163 33.57 -8.89 0.35
N ILE A 164 33.61 -8.29 -0.84
CA ILE A 164 34.42 -7.10 -1.12
C ILE A 164 33.95 -5.94 -0.22
N ASP A 165 32.65 -5.69 -0.18
CA ASP A 165 32.06 -4.61 0.58
C ASP A 165 32.29 -4.79 2.08
N ALA A 166 32.07 -6.00 2.61
CA ALA A 166 32.33 -6.31 4.01
C ALA A 166 33.82 -6.17 4.37
N SER A 167 34.72 -6.64 3.51
CA SER A 167 36.18 -6.58 3.76
C SER A 167 36.69 -5.15 3.77
N LEU A 168 36.24 -4.31 2.83
CA LEU A 168 36.62 -2.89 2.77
C LEU A 168 35.94 -2.08 3.87
N SER A 169 34.69 -2.38 4.22
CA SER A 169 34.02 -1.79 5.39
C SER A 169 34.77 -2.10 6.69
N TYR A 170 35.21 -3.35 6.85
CA TYR A 170 35.99 -3.77 8.01
C TYR A 170 37.35 -3.06 8.04
N PHE A 171 38.04 -2.95 6.90
CA PHE A 171 39.29 -2.21 6.79
C PHE A 171 39.09 -0.74 7.20
N VAL A 172 38.13 -0.04 6.57
CA VAL A 172 37.82 1.36 6.88
C VAL A 172 37.35 1.53 8.32
N GLY A 173 36.65 0.54 8.89
CA GLY A 173 36.17 0.57 10.27
C GLY A 173 37.27 0.39 11.33
N ASN A 174 38.36 -0.33 11.02
CA ASN A 174 39.36 -0.71 12.01
C ASN A 174 40.75 -0.09 11.80
N THR A 175 41.05 0.46 10.62
CA THR A 175 42.36 1.10 10.36
C THR A 175 42.58 2.32 11.25
N THR A 176 43.84 2.56 11.61
CA THR A 176 44.25 3.75 12.36
C THR A 176 44.84 4.85 11.46
N SER A 177 44.95 4.59 10.15
CA SER A 177 45.54 5.51 9.19
C SER A 177 44.46 6.30 8.42
N ALA A 178 44.36 7.61 8.70
CA ALA A 178 43.44 8.50 7.98
C ALA A 178 43.73 8.56 6.46
N GLU A 179 45.00 8.46 6.08
CA GLU A 179 45.42 8.43 4.66
C GLU A 179 44.93 7.16 3.97
N ALA A 180 45.03 6.02 4.64
CA ALA A 180 44.55 4.74 4.11
C ALA A 180 43.02 4.71 3.95
N ILE A 181 42.28 5.29 4.91
CA ILE A 181 40.81 5.47 4.78
C ILE A 181 40.49 6.30 3.54
N THR A 182 41.12 7.47 3.42
CA THR A 182 40.88 8.41 2.31
C THR A 182 41.17 7.73 0.97
N PHE A 183 42.25 6.95 0.88
CA PHE A 183 42.60 6.20 -0.31
C PHE A 183 41.54 5.16 -0.68
N VAL A 184 41.11 4.31 0.25
CA VAL A 184 40.11 3.27 -0.02
C VAL A 184 38.78 3.90 -0.43
N LEU A 185 38.31 4.92 0.28
CA LEU A 185 37.06 5.60 -0.06
C LEU A 185 37.14 6.29 -1.42
N SER A 186 38.26 6.91 -1.77
CA SER A 186 38.47 7.52 -3.08
C SER A 186 38.50 6.47 -4.18
N ALA A 187 39.20 5.35 -3.99
CA ALA A 187 39.20 4.24 -4.94
C ALA A 187 37.78 3.67 -5.11
N TYR A 188 37.08 3.41 -4.00
CA TYR A 188 35.73 2.86 -3.99
C TYR A 188 34.74 3.76 -4.72
N THR A 189 34.72 5.06 -4.40
CA THR A 189 33.85 6.05 -5.05
C THR A 189 34.18 6.27 -6.52
N ASN A 190 35.45 6.16 -6.93
CA ASN A 190 35.86 6.26 -8.33
C ASN A 190 35.42 5.04 -9.15
N HIS A 191 35.58 3.83 -8.62
CA HIS A 191 35.24 2.59 -9.33
C HIS A 191 33.72 2.30 -9.32
N LEU A 192 33.05 2.61 -8.21
CA LEU A 192 31.63 2.29 -7.98
C LEU A 192 30.75 3.55 -7.89
N GLY A 193 31.19 4.67 -8.46
CA GLY A 193 30.48 5.96 -8.38
C GLY A 193 29.06 5.99 -8.98
N HIS A 194 28.64 4.91 -9.64
CA HIS A 194 27.29 4.67 -10.16
C HIS A 194 26.48 3.66 -9.32
N GLN A 195 27.07 3.05 -8.29
CA GLN A 195 26.46 2.08 -7.37
C GLN A 195 26.34 2.70 -5.97
N LEU A 196 25.65 3.83 -5.89
CA LEU A 196 25.59 4.68 -4.70
C LEU A 196 25.19 3.90 -3.43
N ARG A 197 24.19 3.02 -3.51
CA ARG A 197 23.77 2.19 -2.37
C ARG A 197 24.90 1.38 -1.72
N ARG A 198 25.84 0.86 -2.50
CA ARG A 198 26.98 0.11 -1.94
C ARG A 198 27.95 1.04 -1.22
N ILE A 199 28.17 2.24 -1.75
CA ILE A 199 28.98 3.29 -1.09
C ILE A 199 28.36 3.66 0.26
N PHE A 200 27.04 3.88 0.29
CA PHE A 200 26.31 4.14 1.53
C PHE A 200 26.49 3.03 2.55
N LEU A 201 26.21 1.77 2.16
CA LEU A 201 26.28 0.62 3.07
C LEU A 201 27.71 0.39 3.58
N LEU A 202 28.72 0.58 2.73
CA LEU A 202 30.12 0.46 3.13
C LEU A 202 30.46 1.46 4.24
N VAL A 203 30.07 2.72 4.06
CA VAL A 203 30.36 3.77 5.06
C VAL A 203 29.50 3.60 6.30
N GLU A 204 28.23 3.22 6.17
CA GLU A 204 27.35 2.91 7.30
C GLU A 204 27.96 1.81 8.19
N ASN A 205 28.37 0.68 7.58
CA ASN A 205 28.99 -0.43 8.29
C ASN A 205 30.33 -0.05 8.93
N ALA A 206 31.20 0.67 8.19
CA ALA A 206 32.47 1.14 8.73
C ALA A 206 32.27 2.10 9.91
N SER A 207 31.24 2.94 9.84
CA SER A 207 30.86 3.85 10.91
C SER A 207 30.39 3.08 12.14
N ASP A 208 29.58 2.03 11.97
CA ASP A 208 29.10 1.20 13.09
C ASP A 208 30.25 0.49 13.80
N LEU A 209 31.22 -0.06 13.05
CA LEU A 209 32.43 -0.64 13.63
C LEU A 209 33.21 0.38 14.46
N ARG A 210 33.38 1.61 13.96
CA ARG A 210 34.05 2.69 14.70
C ARG A 210 33.24 3.19 15.90
N TRP A 211 31.92 3.13 15.83
CA TRP A 211 31.04 3.47 16.95
C TRP A 211 31.19 2.48 18.11
N GLN A 212 31.40 1.21 17.80
CA GLN A 212 31.62 0.13 18.78
C GLN A 212 33.00 0.18 19.45
N ASP A 213 33.95 0.95 18.90
CA ASP A 213 35.26 1.18 19.51
C ASP A 213 35.12 1.92 20.87
N LYS A 214 35.93 1.52 21.85
CA LYS A 214 36.05 2.20 23.14
C LYS A 214 36.46 3.66 23.00
N ASN A 215 37.15 4.01 21.90
CA ASN A 215 37.57 5.37 21.53
C ASN A 215 36.74 5.95 20.36
N ASN A 216 35.43 5.71 20.35
CA ASN A 216 34.55 6.08 19.22
C ASN A 216 34.62 7.56 18.79
N GLY A 217 34.80 8.52 19.69
CA GLY A 217 34.87 9.95 19.34
C GLY A 217 35.99 10.30 18.35
N PRO A 218 37.27 10.08 18.71
CA PRO A 218 38.40 10.28 17.79
C PRO A 218 38.33 9.41 16.53
N SER A 219 37.88 8.16 16.66
CA SER A 219 37.78 7.22 15.56
C SER A 219 36.77 7.69 14.49
N LEU A 220 35.61 8.18 14.91
CA LEU A 220 34.61 8.76 14.00
C LEU A 220 35.03 10.10 13.42
N THR A 221 35.80 10.90 14.17
CA THR A 221 36.35 12.17 13.67
C THR A 221 37.31 11.92 12.51
N MET A 222 38.18 10.91 12.63
CA MET A 222 39.08 10.51 11.56
C MET A 222 38.35 10.08 10.29
N LEU A 223 37.27 9.29 10.43
CA LEU A 223 36.44 8.88 9.29
C LEU A 223 35.74 10.08 8.64
N TRP A 224 35.23 11.01 9.45
CA TRP A 224 34.61 12.24 8.97
C TRP A 224 35.58 13.12 8.17
N GLU A 225 36.78 13.34 8.68
CA GLU A 225 37.83 14.10 7.97
C GLU A 225 38.23 13.44 6.65
N ALA A 226 38.28 12.11 6.61
CA ALA A 226 38.56 11.37 5.38
C ALA A 226 37.43 11.52 4.35
N LEU A 227 36.16 11.47 4.79
CA LEU A 227 35.00 11.69 3.92
C LEU A 227 35.00 13.10 3.31
N GLN A 228 35.36 14.12 4.09
CA GLN A 228 35.49 15.50 3.61
C GLN A 228 36.58 15.63 2.54
N LYS A 229 37.69 14.89 2.67
CA LYS A 229 38.75 14.88 1.64
C LYS A 229 38.29 14.22 0.35
N VAL A 230 37.58 13.09 0.43
CA VAL A 230 37.03 12.38 -0.74
C VAL A 230 36.05 13.28 -1.51
N GLU A 231 35.26 14.11 -0.83
CA GLU A 231 34.40 15.11 -1.48
C GLU A 231 35.18 16.12 -2.34
N SER A 232 36.38 16.50 -1.91
CA SER A 232 37.23 17.47 -2.62
C SER A 232 37.97 16.88 -3.83
N GLU A 233 38.10 15.55 -3.91
CA GLU A 233 38.97 14.85 -4.87
C GLU A 233 38.19 14.18 -6.00
N LYS A 234 37.83 14.91 -7.08
CA LYS A 234 37.33 14.38 -8.39
C LYS A 234 36.21 13.32 -8.40
N ALA A 235 35.73 12.85 -7.25
CA ALA A 235 34.68 11.86 -7.12
C ALA A 235 33.39 12.42 -7.70
N SER A 236 32.51 11.53 -8.16
CA SER A 236 31.18 11.99 -8.51
C SER A 236 30.59 12.61 -7.23
N LYS A 237 30.13 13.85 -7.35
CA LYS A 237 29.43 14.58 -6.30
C LYS A 237 28.42 13.63 -5.59
N ALA A 238 27.71 12.79 -6.36
CA ALA A 238 26.68 11.88 -5.86
C ALA A 238 27.24 10.76 -4.98
N ALA A 239 28.42 10.22 -5.33
CA ALA A 239 29.12 9.22 -4.54
C ALA A 239 29.54 9.78 -3.18
N SER A 240 30.06 11.02 -3.14
CA SER A 240 30.45 11.68 -1.89
C SER A 240 29.28 11.83 -0.93
N VAL A 241 28.10 12.19 -1.43
CA VAL A 241 26.92 12.30 -0.58
C VAL A 241 26.31 10.99 -0.18
N SER A 242 26.39 9.98 -1.04
CA SER A 242 26.01 8.64 -0.62
C SER A 242 26.90 8.15 0.55
N ALA A 243 28.20 8.43 0.50
CA ALA A 243 29.14 8.14 1.58
C ALA A 243 28.80 8.91 2.88
N ILE A 244 28.63 10.23 2.79
CA ILE A 244 28.27 11.07 3.95
C ILE A 244 26.91 10.66 4.53
N ALA A 245 25.93 10.33 3.69
CA ALA A 245 24.62 9.87 4.14
C ALA A 245 24.73 8.56 4.94
N GLY A 246 25.57 7.62 4.53
CA GLY A 246 25.81 6.37 5.28
C GLY A 246 26.40 6.62 6.66
N PHE A 247 27.37 7.54 6.72
CA PHE A 247 27.97 7.97 7.98
C PHE A 247 26.94 8.60 8.94
N VAL A 248 26.17 9.58 8.46
CA VAL A 248 25.15 10.27 9.27
C VAL A 248 24.03 9.32 9.67
N ARG A 249 23.59 8.42 8.78
CA ARG A 249 22.56 7.42 9.06
C ARG A 249 22.90 6.58 10.29
N MET A 250 24.13 6.06 10.32
CA MET A 250 24.62 5.26 11.44
C MET A 250 24.55 6.07 12.74
N LEU A 251 25.07 7.30 12.73
CA LEU A 251 25.08 8.17 13.91
C LEU A 251 23.69 8.45 14.46
N GLN A 252 22.70 8.66 13.58
CA GLN A 252 21.32 8.92 13.98
C GLN A 252 20.68 7.75 14.73
N PHE A 253 21.05 6.51 14.40
CA PHE A 253 20.52 5.30 15.03
C PHE A 253 21.41 4.65 16.07
N ALA A 254 22.64 5.11 16.20
CA ALA A 254 23.54 4.69 17.25
C ALA A 254 22.87 4.92 18.62
N LYS A 255 22.62 3.81 19.35
CA LYS A 255 22.07 3.83 20.71
C LYS A 255 23.19 4.10 21.71
N GLY A 256 23.01 5.06 22.61
CA GLY A 256 23.95 5.35 23.70
C GLY A 256 24.15 6.86 23.97
N ASN A 257 24.93 7.18 25.00
CA ASN A 257 25.30 8.57 25.30
C ASN A 257 26.29 9.09 24.25
N ARG A 258 25.85 10.04 23.42
CA ARG A 258 26.70 10.68 22.41
C ARG A 258 27.58 11.75 23.06
N SER A 259 28.86 11.76 22.72
CA SER A 259 29.77 12.84 23.11
C SER A 259 29.43 14.13 22.35
N LYS A 260 29.82 15.29 22.89
CA LYS A 260 29.63 16.59 22.19
C LYS A 260 30.32 16.62 20.82
N SER A 261 31.46 15.95 20.69
CA SER A 261 32.20 15.85 19.42
C SER A 261 31.40 15.09 18.37
N VAL A 262 30.80 13.96 18.75
CA VAL A 262 29.97 13.16 17.82
C VAL A 262 28.73 13.94 17.41
N GLN A 263 28.06 14.63 18.35
CA GLN A 263 26.91 15.47 18.03
C GLN A 263 27.27 16.64 17.10
N HIS A 264 28.49 17.18 17.21
CA HIS A 264 28.95 18.25 16.34
C HIS A 264 29.18 17.74 14.91
N ILE A 265 29.88 16.61 14.77
CA ILE A 265 30.16 15.96 13.48
C ILE A 265 28.87 15.49 12.80
N GLU A 266 27.91 14.95 13.56
CA GLU A 266 26.58 14.60 13.06
C GLU A 266 25.90 15.82 12.40
N LYS A 267 25.89 16.97 13.09
CA LYS A 267 25.32 18.23 12.55
C LYS A 267 26.07 18.78 11.34
N GLU A 268 27.39 18.66 11.31
CA GLU A 268 28.18 19.03 10.14
C GLU A 268 27.86 18.15 8.94
N GLY A 269 27.77 16.83 9.16
CA GLY A 269 27.35 15.86 8.14
C GLY A 269 25.95 16.15 7.61
N GLU A 270 25.00 16.40 8.49
CA GLU A 270 23.64 16.80 8.12
C GLU A 270 23.61 18.07 7.26
N SER A 271 24.38 19.08 7.66
CA SER A 271 24.48 20.34 6.92
C SER A 271 25.15 20.15 5.56
N ALA A 272 26.19 19.32 5.47
CA ALA A 272 26.87 18.99 4.22
C ALA A 272 25.93 18.28 3.24
N ILE A 273 25.16 17.30 3.73
CA ILE A 273 24.15 16.59 2.93
C ILE A 273 23.11 17.58 2.39
N VAL A 274 22.56 18.45 3.24
CA VAL A 274 21.55 19.44 2.85
C VAL A 274 22.08 20.41 1.79
N ASN A 275 23.27 20.96 1.99
CA ASN A 275 23.91 21.88 1.04
C ASN A 275 24.12 21.21 -0.31
N TYR A 276 24.59 19.98 -0.28
CA TYR A 276 24.82 19.21 -1.48
C TYR A 276 23.53 18.84 -2.21
N LEU A 277 22.49 18.43 -1.48
CA LEU A 277 21.18 18.17 -2.06
C LEU A 277 20.65 19.41 -2.75
N ASN A 278 20.83 20.60 -2.15
CA ASN A 278 20.45 21.86 -2.76
C ASN A 278 21.24 22.11 -4.07
N ASP A 279 22.55 21.86 -4.07
CA ASP A 279 23.42 21.97 -5.25
C ASP A 279 22.99 21.05 -6.39
N VAL A 280 22.75 19.78 -6.08
CA VAL A 280 22.34 18.75 -7.03
C VAL A 280 20.96 19.06 -7.59
N THR A 281 20.03 19.44 -6.72
CA THR A 281 18.67 19.81 -7.12
C THR A 281 18.68 21.05 -8.02
N ALA A 282 19.56 22.02 -7.76
CA ALA A 282 19.76 23.19 -8.62
C ALA A 282 20.37 22.84 -9.99
N GLN A 283 21.19 21.77 -10.07
CA GLN A 283 21.69 21.24 -11.34
C GLN A 283 20.62 20.49 -12.12
N TRP A 284 19.77 19.70 -11.43
CA TRP A 284 18.66 18.96 -12.04
C TRP A 284 17.67 19.86 -12.75
N ARG A 285 17.36 21.03 -12.17
CA ARG A 285 16.50 22.04 -12.80
C ARG A 285 17.00 22.51 -14.18
N LYS A 286 18.29 22.29 -14.50
CA LYS A 286 18.95 22.77 -15.72
C LYS A 286 19.17 21.69 -16.78
N SER A 287 18.95 20.40 -16.51
CA SER A 287 19.25 19.31 -17.47
C SER A 287 18.05 18.39 -17.69
N THR A 288 17.68 18.12 -18.94
CA THR A 288 16.50 17.33 -19.30
C THR A 288 16.72 15.83 -19.52
N ASP A 289 17.94 15.32 -19.73
CA ASP A 289 18.09 13.97 -20.34
C ASP A 289 19.09 12.99 -19.70
N ALA A 290 19.80 13.33 -18.61
CA ALA A 290 20.75 12.39 -17.97
C ALA A 290 20.70 12.36 -16.43
N ALA A 291 20.05 13.35 -15.83
CA ALA A 291 19.93 13.48 -14.38
C ALA A 291 18.90 12.52 -13.74
N GLU A 292 17.96 11.96 -14.51
CA GLU A 292 16.85 11.13 -13.99
C GLU A 292 17.29 9.77 -13.41
N ILE A 293 18.38 9.17 -13.92
CA ILE A 293 18.78 7.80 -13.53
C ILE A 293 19.71 7.79 -12.30
N SER A 294 20.65 8.74 -12.21
CA SER A 294 21.53 8.87 -11.04
C SER A 294 20.85 9.52 -9.84
N SER A 295 19.79 10.31 -10.05
CA SER A 295 19.06 11.00 -8.99
C SER A 295 18.17 10.08 -8.15
N MET A 296 17.55 9.07 -8.75
CA MET A 296 16.74 8.10 -8.01
C MET A 296 17.57 7.27 -7.03
N GLN A 297 18.79 6.88 -7.42
CA GLN A 297 19.70 6.15 -6.54
C GLN A 297 20.19 6.98 -5.35
N VAL A 298 20.40 8.30 -5.54
CA VAL A 298 20.71 9.24 -4.44
C VAL A 298 19.52 9.32 -3.48
N LEU A 299 18.31 9.46 -4.02
CA LEU A 299 17.09 9.61 -3.21
C LEU A 299 16.73 8.33 -2.47
N GLU A 300 16.93 7.13 -3.06
CA GLU A 300 16.75 5.81 -2.44
C GLU A 300 17.58 5.63 -1.16
N VAL A 301 18.81 6.13 -1.20
CA VAL A 301 19.74 6.07 -0.08
C VAL A 301 19.37 7.06 1.04
N MET A 302 18.66 8.13 0.68
CA MET A 302 18.44 9.27 1.56
C MET A 302 17.02 9.39 2.10
N VAL A 303 16.11 8.48 1.72
CA VAL A 303 14.70 8.47 2.11
C VAL A 303 14.51 8.65 3.62
N ASP A 304 15.30 7.95 4.44
CA ASP A 304 15.18 8.02 5.89
C ASP A 304 15.81 9.30 6.49
N PHE A 305 16.80 9.90 5.80
CA PHE A 305 17.44 11.15 6.20
C PHE A 305 16.59 12.37 5.86
N LEU A 306 15.99 12.39 4.67
CA LEU A 306 15.16 13.49 4.18
C LEU A 306 13.98 13.79 5.11
N ALA A 307 13.43 12.76 5.74
CA ALA A 307 12.34 12.89 6.71
C ALA A 307 12.71 13.70 7.97
N ALA A 308 13.99 13.72 8.38
CA ALA A 308 14.43 14.38 9.60
C ALA A 308 14.92 15.83 9.38
N TYR A 309 15.32 16.20 8.16
CA TYR A 309 16.00 17.47 7.85
C TYR A 309 15.28 18.35 6.83
N THR A 310 14.00 18.10 6.57
CA THR A 310 13.23 18.82 5.56
C THR A 310 13.26 20.34 5.74
N ASN A 311 13.21 20.84 6.98
CA ASN A 311 13.24 22.27 7.33
C ASN A 311 14.47 23.03 6.81
N SER A 312 15.54 22.32 6.43
CA SER A 312 16.80 22.93 5.96
C SER A 312 16.96 22.90 4.44
N LEU A 313 16.01 22.34 3.69
CA LEU A 313 16.11 22.14 2.24
C LEU A 313 15.53 23.34 1.46
N PHE A 314 16.42 24.10 0.80
CA PHE A 314 16.05 25.30 0.03
C PHE A 314 15.27 24.99 -1.24
N TYR A 315 15.40 23.76 -1.78
CA TYR A 315 14.75 23.31 -3.01
C TYR A 315 13.82 22.11 -2.80
N TYR A 316 13.11 22.05 -1.66
CA TYR A 316 12.23 20.92 -1.30
C TYR A 316 11.20 20.58 -2.40
N GLN A 317 10.70 21.57 -3.16
CA GLN A 317 9.73 21.36 -4.25
C GLN A 317 10.31 20.55 -5.41
N THR A 318 11.51 20.90 -5.88
CA THR A 318 12.17 20.18 -6.97
C THR A 318 12.56 18.78 -6.52
N MET A 319 12.97 18.62 -5.27
CA MET A 319 13.20 17.31 -4.68
C MET A 319 11.92 16.47 -4.56
N LEU A 320 10.81 17.07 -4.12
CA LEU A 320 9.50 16.42 -4.07
C LEU A 320 9.06 15.97 -5.47
N GLN A 321 9.22 16.82 -6.48
CA GLN A 321 8.94 16.48 -7.87
C GLN A 321 9.80 15.29 -8.34
N CYS A 322 11.12 15.31 -8.09
CA CYS A 322 12.01 14.21 -8.44
C CYS A 322 11.67 12.90 -7.71
N LEU A 323 11.24 12.95 -6.45
CA LEU A 323 10.80 11.77 -5.70
C LEU A 323 9.49 11.19 -6.25
N ILE A 324 8.55 12.05 -6.62
CA ILE A 324 7.27 11.66 -7.21
C ILE A 324 7.48 11.10 -8.62
N ASP A 325 8.26 11.78 -9.46
CA ASP A 325 8.66 11.27 -10.78
C ASP A 325 9.43 9.96 -10.63
N GLY A 326 10.32 9.89 -9.65
CA GLY A 326 10.94 8.70 -9.07
C GLY A 326 10.03 7.50 -8.96
N LEU A 327 9.05 7.70 -8.08
CA LEU A 327 8.03 6.73 -7.73
C LEU A 327 7.17 6.35 -8.93
N ILE A 328 6.79 7.31 -9.78
CA ILE A 328 5.81 7.09 -10.85
C ILE A 328 6.46 6.53 -12.12
N THR A 329 7.60 7.05 -12.57
CA THR A 329 8.13 6.78 -13.92
C THR A 329 9.15 5.67 -13.98
N SER A 330 9.81 5.32 -12.86
CA SER A 330 10.86 4.30 -12.86
C SER A 330 10.34 2.91 -13.22
N LYS A 331 11.12 2.22 -14.06
CA LYS A 331 10.88 0.82 -14.46
C LYS A 331 10.91 -0.18 -13.30
N ASN A 332 11.52 0.20 -12.18
CA ASN A 332 11.68 -0.63 -11.00
C ASN A 332 10.66 -0.28 -9.89
N THR A 333 9.76 0.69 -10.13
CA THR A 333 8.64 1.06 -9.25
C THR A 333 7.32 0.94 -10.00
N TRP A 334 6.59 2.03 -10.28
CA TRP A 334 5.29 2.00 -10.93
C TRP A 334 5.34 2.07 -12.45
N ALA A 335 6.45 2.52 -13.05
CA ALA A 335 6.65 2.57 -14.50
C ALA A 335 5.47 3.19 -15.30
N ASN A 336 4.81 4.22 -14.77
CA ASN A 336 3.58 4.83 -15.31
C ASN A 336 2.42 3.83 -15.51
N GLY A 337 2.40 2.77 -14.71
CA GLY A 337 1.49 1.64 -14.86
C GLY A 337 1.72 0.81 -16.13
N SER A 338 2.88 0.93 -16.80
CA SER A 338 3.19 0.15 -18.01
C SER A 338 3.23 -1.34 -17.75
N PHE A 339 3.61 -1.73 -16.53
CA PHE A 339 3.55 -3.09 -16.02
C PHE A 339 2.14 -3.69 -16.24
N PHE A 340 1.07 -2.97 -15.89
CA PHE A 340 -0.29 -3.47 -16.07
C PHE A 340 -0.77 -3.49 -17.54
N ARG A 341 -0.18 -2.65 -18.41
CA ARG A 341 -0.57 -2.52 -19.83
C ARG A 341 -0.11 -3.68 -20.72
N ASN A 342 1.13 -4.10 -20.53
CA ASN A 342 1.87 -4.85 -21.54
C ASN A 342 2.14 -6.30 -21.14
N ILE A 343 1.66 -6.72 -19.99
CA ILE A 343 1.95 -8.05 -19.48
C ILE A 343 1.04 -9.08 -20.13
N PRO A 344 1.61 -10.09 -20.81
CA PRO A 344 0.84 -11.23 -21.26
C PRO A 344 0.52 -12.08 -20.03
N TRP A 345 -0.61 -11.78 -19.36
CA TRP A 345 -1.07 -12.40 -18.10
C TRP A 345 -1.17 -13.94 -18.12
N GLU A 346 -1.07 -14.55 -19.30
CA GLU A 346 -1.10 -15.99 -19.53
C GLU A 346 0.31 -16.60 -19.74
N SER A 347 1.35 -15.79 -19.77
CA SER A 347 2.73 -16.21 -20.07
C SER A 347 3.56 -16.44 -18.81
N GLN A 348 4.53 -17.36 -18.89
CA GLN A 348 5.53 -17.56 -17.83
C GLN A 348 6.44 -16.34 -17.67
N SER A 349 6.72 -15.58 -18.74
CA SER A 349 7.57 -14.39 -18.66
C SER A 349 6.92 -13.27 -17.83
N ALA A 350 5.59 -13.16 -17.85
CA ALA A 350 4.85 -12.23 -16.99
C ALA A 350 5.09 -12.48 -15.49
N LEU A 351 5.18 -13.75 -15.10
CA LEU A 351 5.47 -14.13 -13.72
C LEU A 351 6.92 -13.80 -13.37
N GLU A 352 7.86 -14.07 -14.27
CA GLU A 352 9.29 -13.75 -14.08
C GLU A 352 9.52 -12.23 -13.97
N ASP A 353 8.87 -11.43 -14.81
CA ASP A 353 8.94 -9.96 -14.75
C ASP A 353 8.35 -9.43 -13.42
N LEU A 354 7.25 -10.03 -12.95
CA LEU A 354 6.64 -9.72 -11.65
C LEU A 354 7.53 -10.07 -10.48
N GLU A 355 8.07 -11.28 -10.47
CA GLU A 355 8.96 -11.77 -9.42
C GLU A 355 10.25 -10.93 -9.41
N GLN A 356 10.75 -10.53 -10.58
CA GLN A 356 11.89 -9.63 -10.69
C GLN A 356 11.57 -8.23 -10.14
N LEU A 357 10.38 -7.69 -10.44
CA LEU A 357 9.93 -6.41 -9.92
C LEU A 357 9.77 -6.45 -8.39
N THR A 358 9.06 -7.43 -7.84
CA THR A 358 8.81 -7.52 -6.39
C THR A 358 10.07 -7.95 -5.62
N ALA A 359 11.02 -8.63 -6.26
CA ALA A 359 12.34 -8.91 -5.69
C ALA A 359 13.27 -7.69 -5.70
N ASN A 360 13.04 -6.73 -6.60
CA ASN A 360 13.86 -5.52 -6.73
C ASN A 360 13.84 -4.70 -5.43
N GLU A 361 15.00 -4.23 -5.00
CA GLU A 361 15.13 -3.46 -3.76
C GLU A 361 14.39 -2.12 -3.84
N GLN A 362 14.34 -1.47 -5.00
CA GLN A 362 13.63 -0.20 -5.20
C GLN A 362 12.12 -0.36 -4.99
N PHE A 363 11.56 -1.50 -5.44
CA PHE A 363 10.16 -1.83 -5.19
C PHE A 363 9.88 -2.03 -3.70
N LYS A 364 10.76 -2.77 -3.00
CA LYS A 364 10.67 -2.99 -1.55
C LYS A 364 10.78 -1.69 -0.74
N ASP A 365 11.47 -0.68 -1.28
CA ASP A 365 11.66 0.63 -0.66
C ASP A 365 10.55 1.65 -0.99
N ILE A 366 9.54 1.31 -1.81
CA ILE A 366 8.39 2.20 -2.13
C ILE A 366 7.72 2.73 -0.86
N GLY A 367 7.49 1.88 0.14
CA GLY A 367 6.87 2.31 1.41
C GLY A 367 7.73 3.29 2.21
N ARG A 368 9.06 3.26 2.05
CA ARG A 368 9.94 4.29 2.61
C ARG A 368 9.84 5.56 1.76
N LEU A 369 9.91 5.43 0.43
CA LEU A 369 9.83 6.55 -0.50
C LEU A 369 8.57 7.39 -0.29
N CYS A 370 7.41 6.75 -0.16
CA CYS A 370 6.14 7.40 0.16
C CYS A 370 6.14 8.09 1.53
N ARG A 371 6.83 7.53 2.55
CA ARG A 371 7.00 8.19 3.86
C ARG A 371 7.88 9.43 3.78
N ALA A 372 8.96 9.40 3.01
CA ALA A 372 9.78 10.60 2.79
C ALA A 372 9.00 11.68 2.06
N ILE A 373 8.28 11.33 0.98
CA ILE A 373 7.37 12.24 0.28
C ILE A 373 6.36 12.85 1.26
N GLY A 374 5.67 12.01 2.04
CA GLY A 374 4.72 12.47 3.06
C GLY A 374 5.37 13.40 4.09
N LYS A 375 6.58 13.07 4.58
CA LYS A 375 7.26 13.92 5.56
C LYS A 375 7.74 15.24 4.97
N ILE A 376 8.18 15.25 3.71
CA ILE A 376 8.52 16.47 2.99
C ILE A 376 7.29 17.38 2.87
N ILE A 377 6.15 16.80 2.50
CA ILE A 377 4.85 17.50 2.42
C ILE A 377 4.49 18.07 3.80
N ASP A 378 4.39 17.24 4.84
CA ASP A 378 4.06 17.64 6.22
C ASP A 378 4.93 18.81 6.68
N THR A 379 6.24 18.71 6.48
CA THR A 379 7.18 19.75 6.89
C THR A 379 7.03 21.03 6.08
N SER A 380 6.84 20.92 4.76
CA SER A 380 6.61 22.10 3.90
C SER A 380 5.32 22.84 4.24
N LEU A 381 4.26 22.10 4.63
CA LEU A 381 2.99 22.65 5.08
C LEU A 381 3.13 23.36 6.44
N GLN A 382 4.01 22.86 7.32
CA GLN A 382 4.34 23.52 8.59
C GLN A 382 5.14 24.81 8.39
N GLU A 383 5.96 24.91 7.34
CA GLU A 383 6.87 26.04 7.14
C GLU A 383 6.29 27.25 6.37
N GLN A 384 5.46 27.11 5.30
CA GLN A 384 4.87 28.28 4.62
C GLN A 384 3.54 28.11 3.87
N VAL A 385 2.62 29.03 4.19
CA VAL A 385 1.44 29.54 3.46
C VAL A 385 1.78 30.29 2.14
N LYS A 386 2.89 30.02 1.41
CA LYS A 386 3.37 30.98 0.38
C LYS A 386 3.92 30.46 -0.95
N THR A 387 3.63 29.24 -1.40
CA THR A 387 4.01 28.83 -2.77
C THR A 387 2.81 28.32 -3.56
N LYS A 388 2.73 28.75 -4.83
CA LYS A 388 1.53 28.77 -5.68
C LYS A 388 1.45 27.66 -6.72
N ASP A 389 2.26 26.61 -6.57
CA ASP A 389 2.34 25.51 -7.55
C ASP A 389 2.08 24.17 -6.85
N ASP A 390 0.81 23.78 -6.85
CA ASP A 390 0.28 22.57 -6.21
C ASP A 390 -0.16 21.56 -7.25
N LYS A 391 0.63 20.49 -7.45
CA LYS A 391 0.26 19.34 -8.31
C LYS A 391 0.63 17.91 -7.83
N PRO A 392 1.21 17.63 -6.64
CA PRO A 392 1.50 16.25 -6.23
C PRO A 392 0.28 15.32 -6.32
N ALA A 393 -0.89 15.77 -5.85
CA ALA A 393 -2.14 15.01 -5.89
C ALA A 393 -2.60 14.73 -7.33
N GLU A 394 -2.53 15.71 -8.23
CA GLU A 394 -2.91 15.55 -9.64
C GLU A 394 -2.05 14.50 -10.38
N TYR A 395 -0.73 14.51 -10.14
CA TYR A 395 0.17 13.50 -10.72
C TYR A 395 -0.13 12.09 -10.19
N ILE A 396 -0.40 11.99 -8.89
CA ILE A 396 -0.77 10.75 -8.21
C ILE A 396 -2.11 10.20 -8.74
N THR A 397 -3.14 11.03 -8.82
CA THR A 397 -4.47 10.66 -9.33
C THR A 397 -4.37 10.14 -10.77
N ARG A 398 -3.63 10.82 -11.66
CA ARG A 398 -3.43 10.36 -13.05
C ARG A 398 -2.64 9.05 -13.13
N ALA A 399 -1.69 8.81 -12.23
CA ALA A 399 -0.97 7.55 -12.18
C ALA A 399 -1.90 6.41 -11.75
N ILE A 400 -2.73 6.64 -10.73
CA ILE A 400 -3.75 5.72 -10.22
C ILE A 400 -4.80 5.41 -11.30
N GLU A 401 -5.39 6.40 -11.95
CA GLU A 401 -6.36 6.19 -13.04
C GLU A 401 -5.78 5.33 -14.18
N ARG A 402 -4.51 5.57 -14.55
CA ARG A 402 -3.81 4.77 -15.57
C ARG A 402 -3.53 3.35 -15.12
N LEU A 403 -3.27 3.13 -13.84
CA LEU A 403 -3.07 1.81 -13.23
C LEU A 403 -4.38 1.00 -13.22
N LEU A 404 -5.52 1.65 -13.03
CA LEU A 404 -6.77 1.00 -12.63
C LEU A 404 -7.77 0.75 -13.75
N ASN A 405 -7.77 1.57 -14.79
CA ASN A 405 -8.61 1.36 -15.98
C ASN A 405 -8.30 0.05 -16.74
N GLN A 406 -7.36 -0.77 -16.26
CA GLN A 406 -6.81 -1.93 -16.95
C GLN A 406 -6.69 -3.18 -16.08
N ALA A 407 -7.02 -3.10 -14.79
CA ALA A 407 -7.15 -4.26 -13.91
C ALA A 407 -8.45 -5.02 -14.25
N THR A 408 -8.51 -5.64 -15.43
CA THR A 408 -9.69 -6.35 -15.93
C THR A 408 -9.58 -7.85 -15.70
N ASP A 409 -10.58 -8.46 -15.05
CA ASP A 409 -11.29 -9.75 -15.21
C ASP A 409 -10.68 -10.92 -16.02
N ARG A 410 -9.36 -10.99 -16.20
CA ARG A 410 -8.75 -12.13 -16.87
C ARG A 410 -8.49 -13.24 -15.85
N PRO A 411 -8.73 -14.51 -16.20
CA PRO A 411 -8.35 -15.64 -15.36
C PRO A 411 -6.81 -15.66 -15.27
N VAL A 412 -6.29 -15.24 -14.13
CA VAL A 412 -4.86 -15.19 -13.85
C VAL A 412 -4.45 -16.46 -13.11
N ASN A 413 -3.29 -17.03 -13.44
CA ASN A 413 -2.67 -18.10 -12.64
C ASN A 413 -2.56 -17.67 -11.18
N ALA A 414 -2.88 -18.54 -10.21
CA ALA A 414 -2.87 -18.24 -8.78
C ALA A 414 -1.58 -17.53 -8.29
N ARG A 415 -0.42 -17.88 -8.85
CA ARG A 415 0.87 -17.24 -8.51
C ARG A 415 0.98 -15.80 -9.03
N ILE A 416 0.54 -15.55 -10.26
CA ILE A 416 0.52 -14.20 -10.83
C ILE A 416 -0.51 -13.35 -10.07
N HIS A 417 -1.64 -13.92 -9.68
CA HIS A 417 -2.65 -13.25 -8.86
C HIS A 417 -2.08 -12.80 -7.50
N GLU A 418 -1.28 -13.63 -6.83
CA GLU A 418 -0.61 -13.27 -5.58
C GLU A 418 0.37 -12.10 -5.75
N GLN A 419 1.23 -12.15 -6.77
CA GLN A 419 2.20 -11.08 -7.03
C GLN A 419 1.53 -9.76 -7.39
N VAL A 420 0.49 -9.79 -8.23
CA VAL A 420 -0.33 -8.61 -8.55
C VAL A 420 -0.97 -8.01 -7.31
N TRP A 421 -1.47 -8.85 -6.39
CA TRP A 421 -2.03 -8.39 -5.13
C TRP A 421 -1.00 -7.75 -4.20
N ASN A 422 0.24 -8.24 -4.19
CA ASN A 422 1.32 -7.58 -3.48
C ASN A 422 1.60 -6.18 -4.05
N VAL A 423 1.54 -6.03 -5.38
CA VAL A 423 1.65 -4.72 -6.04
C VAL A 423 0.49 -3.81 -5.63
N PHE A 424 -0.76 -4.25 -5.71
CA PHE A 424 -1.93 -3.47 -5.29
C PHE A 424 -1.91 -3.06 -3.82
N LYS A 425 -1.50 -3.95 -2.91
CA LYS A 425 -1.30 -3.60 -1.50
C LYS A 425 -0.26 -2.51 -1.33
N THR A 426 0.85 -2.61 -2.05
CA THR A 426 1.94 -1.63 -2.00
C THR A 426 1.48 -0.26 -2.54
N VAL A 427 0.67 -0.26 -3.61
CA VAL A 427 0.00 0.93 -4.17
C VAL A 427 -0.90 1.57 -3.11
N LEU A 428 -1.82 0.81 -2.52
CA LEU A 428 -2.76 1.32 -1.51
C LEU A 428 -2.02 1.89 -0.29
N PHE A 429 -1.01 1.18 0.22
CA PHE A 429 -0.22 1.63 1.36
C PHE A 429 0.59 2.91 1.04
N GLY A 430 1.25 2.93 -0.12
CA GLY A 430 2.05 4.07 -0.57
C GLY A 430 1.22 5.34 -0.70
N PHE A 431 0.07 5.26 -1.38
CA PHE A 431 -0.82 6.41 -1.55
C PHE A 431 -1.49 6.83 -0.25
N THR A 432 -1.93 5.90 0.60
CA THR A 432 -2.48 6.23 1.92
C THR A 432 -1.45 6.99 2.77
N THR A 433 -0.17 6.60 2.71
CA THR A 433 0.91 7.29 3.44
C THR A 433 1.09 8.73 2.96
N ILE A 434 1.05 8.97 1.65
CA ILE A 434 1.17 10.31 1.08
C ILE A 434 -0.07 11.15 1.44
N PHE A 435 -1.27 10.60 1.26
CA PHE A 435 -2.52 11.31 1.57
C PHE A 435 -2.68 11.63 3.04
N LEU A 436 -2.21 10.77 3.96
CA LEU A 436 -2.21 11.05 5.39
C LEU A 436 -1.41 12.32 5.72
N ALA A 437 -0.30 12.56 5.04
CA ALA A 437 0.49 13.78 5.22
C ALA A 437 -0.19 15.04 4.66
N VAL A 438 -1.06 14.88 3.66
CA VAL A 438 -1.87 15.98 3.09
C VAL A 438 -3.08 16.27 3.99
N ALA A 439 -3.69 15.23 4.56
CA ALA A 439 -4.90 15.30 5.40
C ALA A 439 -4.59 15.56 6.89
N VAL A 440 -3.69 16.52 7.18
CA VAL A 440 -3.11 16.77 8.52
C VAL A 440 -4.14 16.63 9.64
N ASP A 441 -3.74 15.87 10.66
CA ASP A 441 -4.53 15.39 11.81
C ASP A 441 -5.19 16.56 12.59
N ALA A 442 -6.38 16.99 12.15
CA ALA A 442 -7.17 17.98 12.87
C ALA A 442 -8.54 17.40 13.25
N VAL A 443 -8.72 17.24 14.56
CA VAL A 443 -10.00 17.03 15.21
C VAL A 443 -11.01 18.07 14.69
N GLY A 444 -12.00 17.64 13.91
CA GLY A 444 -13.09 18.49 13.42
C GLY A 444 -13.00 19.01 11.97
N GLY A 445 -12.10 18.47 11.13
CA GLY A 445 -12.10 18.77 9.69
C GLY A 445 -11.50 20.13 9.31
N THR A 446 -10.84 20.84 10.22
CA THR A 446 -10.13 22.10 9.97
C THR A 446 -8.67 21.89 9.47
N GLY A 447 -8.28 20.64 9.24
CA GLY A 447 -6.88 20.21 9.05
C GLY A 447 -6.37 20.15 7.61
N PHE A 448 -7.24 20.35 6.62
CA PHE A 448 -6.75 20.56 5.26
C PHE A 448 -6.25 22.00 5.17
N VAL A 449 -4.97 22.16 4.84
CA VAL A 449 -4.41 23.47 4.51
C VAL A 449 -5.21 24.05 3.35
N HIS A 450 -5.84 25.21 3.56
CA HIS A 450 -6.53 25.96 2.51
C HIS A 450 -5.51 26.31 1.42
N VAL A 451 -5.48 25.52 0.35
CA VAL A 451 -4.70 25.84 -0.85
C VAL A 451 -5.40 27.03 -1.52
N PRO A 452 -4.77 28.22 -1.59
CA PRO A 452 -5.43 29.40 -2.14
C PRO A 452 -5.79 29.18 -3.61
N SER A 453 -7.04 29.43 -3.96
CA SER A 453 -7.58 29.33 -5.32
C SER A 453 -6.70 30.09 -6.31
N VAL A 454 -6.22 29.43 -7.36
CA VAL A 454 -5.34 30.05 -8.36
C VAL A 454 -6.18 30.88 -9.33
N GLY A 455 -5.94 32.19 -9.36
CA GLY A 455 -6.41 33.06 -10.44
C GLY A 455 -5.80 32.64 -11.79
N LYS A 456 -6.66 32.56 -12.80
CA LYS A 456 -6.38 32.32 -14.23
C LYS A 456 -4.94 32.67 -14.66
N PHE A 457 -4.12 31.67 -14.93
CA PHE A 457 -2.91 31.84 -15.73
C PHE A 457 -3.22 31.49 -17.19
N GLY A 458 -2.90 32.42 -18.10
CA GLY A 458 -3.06 32.25 -19.52
C GLY A 458 -2.12 31.18 -20.06
N CYS A 459 -2.67 30.03 -20.45
CA CYS A 459 -2.03 29.10 -21.36
C CYS A 459 -2.60 29.33 -22.77
N ASP A 460 -1.73 29.78 -23.66
CA ASP A 460 -2.02 29.96 -25.07
C ASP A 460 -2.60 28.68 -25.69
N HIS A 461 -3.70 28.87 -26.39
CA HIS A 461 -4.51 27.83 -27.00
C HIS A 461 -3.82 27.27 -28.25
N THR A 462 -3.10 26.14 -28.17
CA THR A 462 -2.89 25.25 -29.34
C THR A 462 -2.38 23.86 -28.96
N ARG A 463 -3.28 22.93 -28.60
CA ARG A 463 -3.29 21.54 -29.10
C ARG A 463 -4.54 20.82 -28.60
N ALA A 464 -5.39 20.43 -29.55
CA ALA A 464 -6.65 19.75 -29.31
C ALA A 464 -6.44 18.26 -29.00
N ALA A 465 -6.80 17.84 -27.79
CA ALA A 465 -7.43 16.56 -27.48
C ALA A 465 -8.03 16.65 -26.06
N TYR A 466 -9.35 16.79 -25.99
CA TYR A 466 -10.23 16.88 -24.80
C TYR A 466 -10.10 18.13 -23.91
N PRO A 467 -11.11 19.03 -23.90
CA PRO A 467 -11.21 20.09 -22.91
C PRO A 467 -11.98 19.57 -21.68
N ILE A 468 -11.28 19.28 -20.59
CA ILE A 468 -11.90 19.18 -19.25
C ILE A 468 -11.63 20.51 -18.54
N PRO A 469 -12.65 21.22 -18.01
CA PRO A 469 -12.46 22.52 -17.37
C PRO A 469 -11.79 22.34 -16.00
N ILE A 470 -10.49 22.62 -15.92
CA ILE A 470 -9.71 22.58 -14.68
C ILE A 470 -9.87 23.95 -13.98
N ALA A 471 -10.76 24.00 -12.99
CA ALA A 471 -10.90 25.13 -12.07
C ALA A 471 -10.96 24.60 -10.62
N ASN A 472 -9.93 24.91 -9.82
CA ASN A 472 -9.93 24.89 -8.36
C ASN A 472 -10.43 23.61 -7.66
N THR A 473 -9.77 22.46 -7.80
CA THR A 473 -10.11 21.27 -6.98
C THR A 473 -9.42 21.35 -5.62
N ALA A 474 -10.17 21.13 -4.53
CA ALA A 474 -9.61 21.02 -3.19
C ALA A 474 -8.89 19.67 -3.01
N PRO A 475 -7.75 19.57 -2.30
CA PRO A 475 -7.02 18.31 -2.09
C PRO A 475 -7.87 17.15 -1.57
N ALA A 476 -8.90 17.44 -0.77
CA ALA A 476 -9.86 16.44 -0.28
C ALA A 476 -10.67 15.76 -1.40
N GLN A 477 -10.98 16.48 -2.49
CA GLN A 477 -11.65 15.92 -3.67
C GLN A 477 -10.75 14.88 -4.34
N ASP A 478 -9.47 15.20 -4.53
CA ASP A 478 -8.50 14.31 -5.18
C ASP A 478 -8.24 13.05 -4.36
N ILE A 479 -8.21 13.17 -3.02
CA ILE A 479 -8.11 12.02 -2.10
C ILE A 479 -9.33 11.13 -2.23
N ALA A 480 -10.54 11.69 -2.14
CA ALA A 480 -11.78 10.90 -2.24
C ALA A 480 -11.88 10.19 -3.59
N PHE A 481 -11.55 10.88 -4.68
CA PHE A 481 -11.55 10.31 -6.03
C PHE A 481 -10.48 9.22 -6.19
N SER A 482 -9.28 9.42 -5.65
CA SER A 482 -8.20 8.42 -5.67
C SER A 482 -8.56 7.17 -4.86
N PHE A 483 -9.19 7.32 -3.71
CA PHE A 483 -9.66 6.17 -2.91
C PHE A 483 -10.85 5.44 -3.54
N ALA A 484 -11.75 6.15 -4.22
CA ALA A 484 -12.81 5.51 -5.01
C ALA A 484 -12.24 4.54 -6.06
N ASN A 485 -11.18 4.99 -6.72
CA ASN A 485 -10.41 4.23 -7.69
C ASN A 485 -9.74 2.98 -7.05
N LEU A 486 -9.25 3.10 -5.81
CA LEU A 486 -8.62 1.99 -5.09
C LEU A 486 -9.62 1.11 -4.32
N ASN A 487 -10.93 1.38 -4.38
CA ASN A 487 -11.91 0.73 -3.50
C ASN A 487 -12.03 -0.79 -3.73
N PHE A 488 -11.79 -1.28 -4.95
CA PHE A 488 -11.74 -2.73 -5.22
C PHE A 488 -10.63 -3.43 -4.42
N ILE A 489 -9.55 -2.71 -4.08
CA ILE A 489 -8.45 -3.24 -3.28
C ILE A 489 -8.96 -3.49 -1.86
N THR A 490 -9.59 -2.48 -1.26
CA THR A 490 -10.11 -2.53 0.10
C THR A 490 -11.29 -3.49 0.24
N ASP A 491 -12.16 -3.57 -0.76
CA ASP A 491 -13.29 -4.51 -0.80
C ASP A 491 -12.81 -5.97 -0.76
N HIS A 492 -11.81 -6.32 -1.57
CA HIS A 492 -11.26 -7.68 -1.60
C HIS A 492 -10.45 -8.05 -0.35
N LEU A 493 -9.72 -7.10 0.25
CA LEU A 493 -8.93 -7.36 1.46
C LEU A 493 -9.79 -7.50 2.73
N GLY A 494 -11.04 -7.02 2.67
CA GLY A 494 -11.99 -7.04 3.77
C GLY A 494 -11.69 -6.01 4.86
N VAL A 495 -12.75 -5.51 5.51
CA VAL A 495 -12.70 -4.52 6.60
C VAL A 495 -11.97 -5.04 7.85
N ALA A 496 -11.68 -6.34 7.93
CA ALA A 496 -11.11 -7.02 9.10
C ALA A 496 -9.59 -6.82 9.29
N ASN A 497 -8.89 -6.14 8.39
CA ASN A 497 -7.45 -5.89 8.49
C ASN A 497 -7.18 -4.40 8.69
N ASP A 498 -6.95 -3.93 9.92
CA ASP A 498 -6.17 -2.76 10.37
C ASP A 498 -5.85 -1.58 9.39
N PHE A 499 -6.74 -1.20 8.47
CA PHE A 499 -6.58 -0.08 7.53
C PHE A 499 -7.03 1.25 8.15
N GLN A 500 -6.74 1.46 9.43
CA GLN A 500 -7.18 2.63 10.18
C GLN A 500 -6.69 3.94 9.54
N ALA A 501 -5.47 3.97 9.01
CA ALA A 501 -4.91 5.14 8.34
C ALA A 501 -5.72 5.53 7.08
N TYR A 502 -6.15 4.54 6.28
CA TYR A 502 -7.00 4.77 5.12
C TYR A 502 -8.37 5.33 5.53
N GLN A 503 -9.03 4.68 6.51
CA GLN A 503 -10.33 5.11 7.00
C GLN A 503 -10.29 6.53 7.59
N ASN A 504 -9.29 6.82 8.41
CA ASN A 504 -9.11 8.14 9.01
C ASN A 504 -8.87 9.21 7.94
N THR A 505 -8.02 8.93 6.95
CA THR A 505 -7.71 9.87 5.86
C THR A 505 -8.95 10.16 5.00
N LEU A 506 -9.71 9.12 4.65
CA LEU A 506 -10.96 9.28 3.90
C LEU A 506 -12.02 10.03 4.71
N ALA A 507 -12.20 9.68 5.99
CA ALA A 507 -13.15 10.36 6.87
C ALA A 507 -12.80 11.84 7.04
N ALA A 508 -11.50 12.17 7.18
CA ALA A 508 -11.04 13.55 7.22
C ALA A 508 -11.39 14.29 5.92
N ALA A 509 -11.09 13.71 4.76
CA ALA A 509 -11.38 14.30 3.46
C ALA A 509 -12.89 14.57 3.27
N VAL A 510 -13.74 13.59 3.59
CA VAL A 510 -15.20 13.74 3.51
C VAL A 510 -15.70 14.80 4.49
N THR A 511 -15.20 14.83 5.72
CA THR A 511 -15.58 15.85 6.71
C THR A 511 -15.23 17.26 6.23
N PHE A 512 -14.08 17.43 5.59
CA PHE A 512 -13.69 18.72 5.01
C PHE A 512 -14.61 19.13 3.85
N LEU A 513 -14.96 18.19 2.96
CA LEU A 513 -15.88 18.43 1.85
C LEU A 513 -17.31 18.79 2.30
N LYS A 514 -17.70 18.38 3.51
CA LYS A 514 -19.00 18.72 4.13
C LYS A 514 -19.07 20.14 4.70
N THR A 515 -17.94 20.86 4.80
CA THR A 515 -17.94 22.25 5.30
C THR A 515 -18.57 23.21 4.29
N ASP A 516 -19.28 24.24 4.76
CA ASP A 516 -20.03 25.19 3.92
C ASP A 516 -19.21 25.78 2.76
N ASP A 517 -17.93 26.10 3.02
CA ASP A 517 -17.01 26.66 2.02
C ASP A 517 -16.63 25.67 0.92
N GLN A 518 -16.77 24.36 1.15
CA GLN A 518 -16.31 23.28 0.27
C GLN A 518 -17.44 22.49 -0.40
N VAL A 519 -18.70 22.78 -0.06
CA VAL A 519 -19.87 22.10 -0.65
C VAL A 519 -19.87 22.18 -2.19
N HIS A 520 -19.34 23.26 -2.78
CA HIS A 520 -19.20 23.37 -4.23
C HIS A 520 -18.25 22.32 -4.84
N ASN A 521 -17.15 21.99 -4.16
CA ASN A 521 -16.20 20.96 -4.57
C ASN A 521 -16.79 19.56 -4.40
N LEU A 522 -17.54 19.34 -3.33
CA LEU A 522 -18.32 18.10 -3.15
C LEU A 522 -19.33 17.91 -4.29
N ASN A 523 -20.07 18.96 -4.64
CA ASN A 523 -21.02 18.93 -5.74
C ASN A 523 -20.35 18.66 -7.10
N ASN A 524 -19.16 19.22 -7.35
CA ASN A 524 -18.37 18.92 -8.55
C ASN A 524 -17.88 17.46 -8.56
N LEU A 525 -17.34 16.97 -7.44
CA LEU A 525 -16.94 15.56 -7.29
C LEU A 525 -18.10 14.62 -7.64
N MET A 526 -19.26 14.81 -7.02
CA MET A 526 -20.42 13.94 -7.25
C MET A 526 -20.93 14.04 -8.69
N ARG A 527 -20.96 15.24 -9.27
CA ARG A 527 -21.33 15.42 -10.68
C ARG A 527 -20.38 14.64 -11.60
N ASP A 528 -19.08 14.84 -11.46
CA ASP A 528 -18.10 14.29 -12.38
C ASP A 528 -18.01 12.76 -12.24
N SER A 529 -18.06 12.26 -11.00
CA SER A 529 -18.07 10.82 -10.72
C SER A 529 -19.28 10.09 -11.30
N PHE A 530 -20.48 10.66 -11.22
CA PHE A 530 -21.68 10.01 -11.76
C PHE A 530 -21.81 10.18 -13.28
N ARG A 531 -21.32 11.29 -13.85
CA ARG A 531 -21.31 11.52 -15.30
C ARG A 531 -20.55 10.46 -16.09
N GLU A 532 -19.49 9.91 -15.51
CA GLU A 532 -18.75 8.79 -16.09
C GLU A 532 -19.67 7.60 -16.43
N TYR A 533 -20.75 7.44 -15.67
CA TYR A 533 -21.73 6.36 -15.83
C TYR A 533 -23.02 6.82 -16.55
N CYS A 534 -23.19 8.12 -16.84
CA CYS A 534 -24.33 8.65 -17.58
C CYS A 534 -24.26 8.41 -19.10
N GLU A 535 -23.07 8.27 -19.69
CA GLU A 535 -22.85 8.30 -21.15
C GLU A 535 -22.94 6.95 -21.90
N CYS A 536 -23.39 5.86 -21.26
CA CYS A 536 -23.82 4.66 -22.01
C CYS A 536 -25.13 4.86 -22.81
N SER A 537 -25.71 6.07 -22.86
CA SER A 537 -27.06 6.34 -23.39
C SER A 537 -27.13 7.17 -24.70
N ARG A 538 -26.06 7.83 -25.19
CA ARG A 538 -26.24 8.92 -26.18
C ARG A 538 -25.67 8.78 -27.60
N THR A 539 -25.01 7.68 -27.98
CA THR A 539 -24.58 7.49 -29.39
C THR A 539 -24.82 6.07 -29.88
N ASP A 540 -26.08 5.71 -30.13
CA ASP A 540 -26.53 4.85 -31.25
C ASP A 540 -28.01 4.45 -31.05
N ILE A 541 -28.92 5.43 -31.09
CA ILE A 541 -30.37 5.19 -31.02
C ILE A 541 -30.90 4.48 -32.28
N SER A 542 -30.07 4.15 -33.28
CA SER A 542 -30.55 3.63 -34.57
C SER A 542 -30.47 2.12 -34.79
N LYS A 543 -29.80 1.32 -33.95
CA LYS A 543 -29.78 -0.15 -34.14
C LYS A 543 -29.71 -0.88 -32.80
N TYR A 544 -30.70 -1.74 -32.56
CA TYR A 544 -30.83 -2.67 -31.43
C TYR A 544 -31.55 -2.13 -30.18
N SER A 545 -32.88 -2.19 -30.26
CA SER A 545 -33.76 -2.33 -29.11
C SER A 545 -33.55 -3.71 -28.44
N THR A 546 -32.96 -3.72 -27.24
CA THR A 546 -33.28 -4.56 -26.06
C THR A 546 -32.19 -4.37 -24.99
N ASN A 547 -32.61 -4.02 -23.77
CA ASN A 547 -31.88 -4.05 -22.49
C ASN A 547 -30.34 -4.25 -22.57
N ARG A 548 -29.59 -3.15 -22.70
CA ARG A 548 -28.18 -3.13 -22.25
C ARG A 548 -28.15 -2.65 -20.82
N THR A 549 -28.19 -3.58 -19.87
CA THR A 549 -27.59 -3.38 -18.55
C THR A 549 -26.15 -2.91 -18.78
N LEU A 550 -25.73 -1.85 -18.10
CA LEU A 550 -24.33 -1.41 -18.11
C LEU A 550 -23.46 -2.62 -17.72
N ALA A 551 -22.70 -3.17 -18.66
CA ALA A 551 -21.74 -4.23 -18.36
C ALA A 551 -20.52 -3.59 -17.68
N LEU A 552 -20.69 -3.16 -16.42
CA LEU A 552 -19.62 -2.64 -15.58
C LEU A 552 -18.69 -3.77 -15.19
N THR A 553 -17.38 -3.53 -15.32
CA THR A 553 -16.37 -4.43 -14.73
C THR A 553 -16.49 -4.43 -13.20
N PRO A 554 -16.05 -5.48 -12.48
CA PRO A 554 -16.04 -5.49 -11.01
C PRO A 554 -15.31 -4.30 -10.38
N VAL A 555 -14.24 -3.80 -11.02
CA VAL A 555 -13.53 -2.59 -10.58
C VAL A 555 -14.40 -1.34 -10.74
N GLN A 556 -15.12 -1.22 -11.87
CA GLN A 556 -16.06 -0.11 -12.06
C GLN A 556 -17.25 -0.20 -11.09
N GLN A 557 -17.72 -1.42 -10.78
CA GLN A 557 -18.81 -1.65 -9.83
C GLN A 557 -18.40 -1.24 -8.41
N THR A 558 -17.21 -1.61 -7.95
CA THR A 558 -16.69 -1.24 -6.63
C THR A 558 -16.37 0.25 -6.52
N ARG A 559 -15.89 0.89 -7.59
CA ARG A 559 -15.73 2.36 -7.64
C ARG A 559 -17.07 3.09 -7.60
N LEU A 560 -18.07 2.62 -8.36
CA LEU A 560 -19.41 3.19 -8.31
C LEU A 560 -20.04 3.00 -6.92
N LEU A 561 -19.85 1.83 -6.31
CA LEU A 561 -20.31 1.54 -4.95
C LEU A 561 -19.76 2.56 -3.95
N PHE A 562 -18.46 2.89 -4.03
CA PHE A 562 -17.86 3.93 -3.20
C PHE A 562 -18.58 5.28 -3.31
N PHE A 563 -18.92 5.72 -4.52
CA PHE A 563 -19.60 7.00 -4.71
C PHE A 563 -21.08 6.95 -4.33
N VAL A 564 -21.74 5.80 -4.48
CA VAL A 564 -23.13 5.60 -4.01
C VAL A 564 -23.17 5.62 -2.48
N ASP A 565 -22.23 4.97 -1.79
CA ASP A 565 -22.12 4.98 -0.32
C ASP A 565 -21.75 6.38 0.20
N LEU A 566 -20.90 7.11 -0.52
CA LEU A 566 -20.59 8.49 -0.19
C LEU A 566 -21.83 9.38 -0.36
N LEU A 567 -22.59 9.20 -1.44
CA LEU A 567 -23.82 9.94 -1.73
C LEU A 567 -24.84 9.81 -0.60
N GLU A 568 -25.05 8.59 -0.10
CA GLU A 568 -25.95 8.31 1.03
C GLU A 568 -25.67 9.26 2.21
N GLN A 569 -24.38 9.49 2.50
CA GLN A 569 -23.93 10.29 3.65
C GLN A 569 -23.92 11.80 3.43
N VAL A 570 -24.10 12.28 2.19
CA VAL A 570 -23.94 13.71 1.83
C VAL A 570 -25.12 14.26 1.04
N VAL A 571 -26.17 13.48 0.81
CA VAL A 571 -27.25 13.83 -0.14
C VAL A 571 -27.92 15.15 0.22
N ASP A 572 -28.03 15.48 1.50
CA ASP A 572 -28.56 16.74 2.02
C ASP A 572 -27.79 17.97 1.50
N LEU A 573 -26.49 17.85 1.29
CA LEU A 573 -25.60 18.90 0.77
C LEU A 573 -25.51 18.95 -0.77
N ILE A 574 -26.11 17.99 -1.47
CA ILE A 574 -26.08 17.95 -2.94
C ILE A 574 -27.18 18.83 -3.53
N ASN A 575 -26.79 19.64 -4.52
CA ASN A 575 -27.70 20.50 -5.27
C ASN A 575 -28.70 19.67 -6.07
N ASP A 576 -29.97 20.08 -6.01
CA ASP A 576 -31.08 19.39 -6.67
C ASP A 576 -30.83 19.19 -8.18
N SER A 577 -30.24 20.19 -8.85
CA SER A 577 -29.92 20.08 -10.27
C SER A 577 -28.92 18.96 -10.60
N ILE A 578 -27.96 18.70 -9.71
CA ILE A 578 -26.97 17.63 -9.90
C ILE A 578 -27.61 16.29 -9.56
N LEU A 579 -28.39 16.26 -8.47
CA LEU A 579 -29.15 15.09 -8.07
C LEU A 579 -30.07 14.59 -9.20
N GLU A 580 -30.82 15.49 -9.84
CA GLU A 580 -31.77 15.16 -10.90
C GLU A 580 -31.11 14.82 -12.24
N ASN A 581 -30.11 15.60 -12.67
CA ASN A 581 -29.58 15.48 -14.04
C ASN A 581 -28.41 14.50 -14.18
N ASP A 582 -27.60 14.35 -13.13
CA ASP A 582 -26.35 13.58 -13.19
C ASP A 582 -26.44 12.30 -12.34
N ILE A 583 -27.04 12.35 -11.15
CA ILE A 583 -27.02 11.23 -10.19
C ILE A 583 -28.18 10.24 -10.38
N LEU A 584 -29.42 10.72 -10.30
CA LEU A 584 -30.62 9.87 -10.37
C LEU A 584 -30.68 9.00 -11.64
N PRO A 585 -30.27 9.47 -12.84
CA PRO A 585 -30.24 8.62 -14.03
C PRO A 585 -29.40 7.34 -13.86
N VAL A 586 -28.32 7.40 -13.08
CA VAL A 586 -27.48 6.24 -12.77
C VAL A 586 -28.16 5.38 -11.70
N ILE A 587 -28.69 5.99 -10.63
CA ILE A 587 -29.38 5.27 -9.54
C ILE A 587 -30.57 4.46 -10.08
N TYR A 588 -31.36 5.00 -11.01
CA TYR A 588 -32.47 4.27 -11.61
C TYR A 588 -32.03 3.02 -12.38
N GLN A 589 -30.86 3.05 -13.00
CA GLN A 589 -30.33 1.88 -13.70
C GLN A 589 -29.89 0.80 -12.71
N LEU A 590 -29.30 1.20 -11.57
CA LEU A 590 -28.90 0.28 -10.50
C LEU A 590 -30.09 -0.40 -9.82
N LEU A 591 -31.22 0.32 -9.71
CA LEU A 591 -32.48 -0.20 -9.16
C LEU A 591 -33.28 -1.06 -10.18
N GLY A 592 -32.83 -1.13 -11.43
CA GLY A 592 -33.48 -1.89 -12.51
C GLY A 592 -33.14 -3.38 -12.53
N ASP A 593 -33.38 -4.03 -13.69
CA ASP A 593 -33.18 -5.48 -13.89
C ASP A 593 -31.79 -5.93 -13.39
N GLY A 594 -31.78 -6.95 -12.51
CA GLY A 594 -30.68 -7.34 -11.60
C GLY A 594 -29.37 -7.86 -12.22
N GLY A 595 -28.82 -7.15 -13.20
CA GLY A 595 -27.50 -7.43 -13.78
C GLY A 595 -26.31 -6.81 -13.02
N HIS A 596 -26.57 -6.09 -11.92
CA HIS A 596 -25.55 -5.45 -11.10
C HIS A 596 -25.31 -6.20 -9.78
N SER A 597 -24.19 -5.90 -9.09
CA SER A 597 -23.89 -6.53 -7.80
C SER A 597 -24.99 -6.24 -6.77
N LYS A 598 -25.25 -7.21 -5.88
CA LYS A 598 -26.21 -7.05 -4.79
C LYS A 598 -25.89 -5.83 -3.91
N ALA A 599 -24.60 -5.57 -3.67
CA ALA A 599 -24.15 -4.41 -2.89
C ALA A 599 -24.55 -3.08 -3.54
N LEU A 600 -24.38 -2.94 -4.87
CA LEU A 600 -24.81 -1.74 -5.59
C LEU A 600 -26.32 -1.53 -5.52
N PHE A 601 -27.09 -2.61 -5.67
CA PHE A 601 -28.55 -2.57 -5.57
C PHE A 601 -29.00 -2.10 -4.17
N GLU A 602 -28.45 -2.70 -3.10
CA GLU A 602 -28.77 -2.33 -1.73
C GLU A 602 -28.38 -0.87 -1.40
N SER A 603 -27.21 -0.42 -1.88
CA SER A 603 -26.72 0.95 -1.65
C SER A 603 -27.50 1.99 -2.45
N ALA A 604 -27.97 1.65 -3.66
CA ALA A 604 -28.86 2.50 -4.43
C ALA A 604 -30.22 2.70 -3.72
N HIS A 605 -30.75 1.66 -3.08
CA HIS A 605 -31.94 1.79 -2.23
C HIS A 605 -31.69 2.70 -1.02
N ALA A 606 -30.54 2.58 -0.37
CA ALA A 606 -30.17 3.43 0.77
C ALA A 606 -30.05 4.91 0.38
N VAL A 607 -29.48 5.21 -0.79
CA VAL A 607 -29.46 6.56 -1.36
C VAL A 607 -30.87 7.10 -1.57
N VAL A 608 -31.78 6.34 -2.18
CA VAL A 608 -33.16 6.81 -2.40
C VAL A 608 -33.87 7.11 -1.07
N LEU A 609 -33.69 6.26 -0.06
CA LEU A 609 -34.23 6.52 1.27
C LEU A 609 -33.62 7.79 1.90
N SER A 610 -32.32 8.02 1.70
CA SER A 610 -31.64 9.23 2.17
C SER A 610 -32.14 10.50 1.45
N ILE A 611 -32.51 10.42 0.16
CA ILE A 611 -33.18 11.52 -0.57
C ILE A 611 -34.51 11.88 0.10
N PHE A 612 -35.30 10.87 0.49
CA PHE A 612 -36.56 11.08 1.21
C PHE A 612 -36.33 11.68 2.60
N GLU A 613 -35.37 11.15 3.36
CA GLU A 613 -35.03 11.64 4.71
C GLU A 613 -34.52 13.08 4.68
N ALA A 614 -33.71 13.44 3.67
CA ALA A 614 -33.26 14.81 3.43
C ALA A 614 -34.35 15.73 2.85
N LYS A 615 -35.56 15.21 2.60
CA LYS A 615 -36.73 15.95 2.11
C LYS A 615 -36.46 16.73 0.83
N LYS A 616 -35.69 16.14 -0.09
CA LYS A 616 -35.34 16.79 -1.36
C LYS A 616 -36.59 17.06 -2.20
N PRO A 617 -36.65 18.16 -2.98
CA PRO A 617 -37.81 18.46 -3.82
C PRO A 617 -38.18 17.33 -4.79
N VAL A 618 -37.17 16.65 -5.34
CA VAL A 618 -37.34 15.50 -6.25
C VAL A 618 -38.09 14.33 -5.61
N SER A 619 -38.17 14.24 -4.27
CA SER A 619 -38.92 13.19 -3.56
C SER A 619 -40.38 13.11 -4.02
N ARG A 620 -41.00 14.23 -4.42
CA ARG A 620 -42.38 14.24 -4.92
C ARG A 620 -42.54 13.44 -6.22
N GLU A 621 -41.59 13.60 -7.13
CA GLU A 621 -41.60 12.92 -8.44
C GLU A 621 -41.07 11.48 -8.32
N LEU A 622 -40.06 11.29 -7.48
CA LEU A 622 -39.43 9.99 -7.21
C LEU A 622 -40.36 9.00 -6.51
N ALA A 623 -41.28 9.47 -5.65
CA ALA A 623 -42.17 8.63 -4.84
C ALA A 623 -42.91 7.56 -5.64
N CYS A 624 -43.63 7.95 -6.70
CA CYS A 624 -44.42 7.02 -7.51
C CYS A 624 -43.54 5.99 -8.23
N VAL A 625 -42.38 6.42 -8.73
CA VAL A 625 -41.43 5.54 -9.43
C VAL A 625 -40.83 4.53 -8.45
N TYR A 626 -40.38 4.99 -7.28
CA TYR A 626 -39.76 4.14 -6.28
C TYR A 626 -40.74 3.17 -5.64
N ALA A 627 -41.99 3.58 -5.40
CA ALA A 627 -43.06 2.71 -4.95
C ALA A 627 -43.28 1.52 -5.91
N LYS A 628 -43.24 1.78 -7.21
CA LYS A 628 -43.35 0.75 -8.24
C LYS A 628 -42.14 -0.18 -8.22
N ILE A 629 -40.93 0.36 -8.14
CA ILE A 629 -39.68 -0.42 -8.02
C ILE A 629 -39.75 -1.36 -6.81
N LEU A 630 -40.10 -0.85 -5.62
CA LEU A 630 -40.21 -1.68 -4.41
C LEU A 630 -41.20 -2.84 -4.55
N ILE A 631 -42.34 -2.59 -5.21
CA ILE A 631 -43.36 -3.59 -5.47
C ILE A 631 -42.85 -4.64 -6.47
N GLU A 632 -42.17 -4.22 -7.54
CA GLU A 632 -41.66 -5.11 -8.60
C GLU A 632 -40.41 -5.91 -8.16
N SER A 633 -39.59 -5.36 -7.27
CA SER A 633 -38.41 -6.02 -6.71
C SER A 633 -38.75 -7.08 -5.66
N TYR A 634 -39.94 -7.03 -5.05
CA TYR A 634 -40.42 -8.07 -4.13
C TYR A 634 -41.19 -9.16 -4.90
N PRO A 635 -40.93 -10.48 -4.67
CA PRO A 635 -40.05 -11.07 -3.66
C PRO A 635 -38.64 -11.42 -4.15
N ASN A 636 -38.27 -11.06 -5.38
CA ASN A 636 -37.08 -11.59 -6.04
C ASN A 636 -35.77 -11.00 -5.52
N GLN A 637 -35.70 -9.68 -5.40
CA GLN A 637 -34.51 -8.93 -4.99
C GLN A 637 -34.62 -8.41 -3.56
N LEU A 638 -35.85 -8.22 -3.05
CA LEU A 638 -36.13 -7.73 -1.70
C LEU A 638 -36.82 -8.80 -0.86
N SER A 639 -36.42 -8.88 0.42
CA SER A 639 -37.20 -9.58 1.44
C SER A 639 -38.44 -8.77 1.86
N HIS A 640 -39.43 -9.46 2.45
CA HIS A 640 -40.64 -8.78 2.95
C HIS A 640 -40.31 -7.72 4.00
N GLN A 641 -39.32 -7.98 4.84
CA GLN A 641 -38.88 -7.02 5.86
C GLN A 641 -38.24 -5.77 5.23
N GLN A 642 -37.40 -5.93 4.20
CA GLN A 642 -36.81 -4.80 3.46
C GLN A 642 -37.89 -3.98 2.76
N LEU A 643 -38.87 -4.62 2.12
CA LEU A 643 -40.02 -3.95 1.53
C LEU A 643 -40.77 -3.11 2.57
N ARG A 644 -41.12 -3.71 3.72
CA ARG A 644 -41.84 -3.02 4.80
C ARG A 644 -41.09 -1.79 5.30
N LEU A 645 -39.78 -1.93 5.54
CA LEU A 645 -38.95 -0.84 6.03
C LEU A 645 -38.85 0.29 5.00
N ALA A 646 -38.50 -0.03 3.75
CA ALA A 646 -38.34 0.97 2.70
C ALA A 646 -39.63 1.71 2.40
N TYR A 647 -40.77 0.99 2.30
CA TYR A 647 -42.07 1.61 2.02
C TYR A 647 -42.53 2.51 3.18
N THR A 648 -42.34 2.06 4.42
CA THR A 648 -42.73 2.84 5.61
C THR A 648 -41.88 4.10 5.74
N ASN A 649 -40.56 4.01 5.55
CA ASN A 649 -39.67 5.18 5.61
C ASN A 649 -40.00 6.19 4.51
N MET A 650 -40.26 5.73 3.28
CA MET A 650 -40.70 6.59 2.17
C MET A 650 -42.01 7.31 2.51
N VAL A 651 -43.05 6.58 2.96
CA VAL A 651 -44.35 7.20 3.27
C VAL A 651 -44.26 8.14 4.46
N GLN A 652 -43.50 7.79 5.50
CA GLN A 652 -43.24 8.65 6.66
C GLN A 652 -42.61 9.98 6.23
N ALA A 653 -41.55 9.93 5.41
CA ALA A 653 -40.91 11.13 4.89
C ALA A 653 -41.87 11.96 4.02
N LEU A 654 -42.68 11.31 3.18
CA LEU A 654 -43.66 11.99 2.33
C LEU A 654 -44.76 12.67 3.13
N CYS A 655 -45.24 12.10 4.25
CA CYS A 655 -46.20 12.76 5.14
C CYS A 655 -45.67 14.09 5.70
N GLU A 656 -44.34 14.26 5.80
CA GLU A 656 -43.72 15.51 6.23
C GLU A 656 -43.53 16.52 5.09
N ILE A 657 -43.71 16.10 3.83
CA ILE A 657 -43.52 16.92 2.62
C ILE A 657 -44.87 17.29 1.98
N ASP A 658 -45.71 16.29 1.71
CA ASP A 658 -47.02 16.40 1.06
C ASP A 658 -47.89 15.15 1.33
N ASP A 659 -48.92 15.33 2.18
CA ASP A 659 -49.89 14.29 2.53
C ASP A 659 -50.57 13.64 1.32
N SER A 660 -50.77 14.40 0.24
CA SER A 660 -51.44 13.89 -0.98
C SER A 660 -50.55 12.93 -1.75
N VAL A 661 -49.25 13.22 -1.82
CA VAL A 661 -48.27 12.33 -2.45
C VAL A 661 -48.05 11.08 -1.59
N ALA A 662 -48.01 11.24 -0.26
CA ALA A 662 -47.95 10.10 0.66
C ALA A 662 -49.16 9.16 0.44
N TRP A 663 -50.37 9.73 0.35
CA TRP A 663 -51.58 8.94 0.07
C TRP A 663 -51.58 8.30 -1.32
N LEU A 664 -51.14 9.02 -2.36
CA LEU A 664 -51.00 8.47 -3.72
C LEU A 664 -50.07 7.25 -3.73
N THR A 665 -48.95 7.35 -3.01
CA THR A 665 -47.97 6.27 -2.85
C THR A 665 -48.59 5.04 -2.19
N VAL A 666 -49.33 5.23 -1.09
CA VAL A 666 -50.07 4.15 -0.41
C VAL A 666 -51.12 3.53 -1.33
N ASN A 667 -51.76 4.35 -2.18
CA ASN A 667 -52.72 3.87 -3.17
C ASN A 667 -52.07 2.99 -4.25
N HIS A 668 -50.79 3.19 -4.61
CA HIS A 668 -50.09 2.27 -5.51
C HIS A 668 -49.95 0.87 -4.92
N LEU A 669 -49.61 0.77 -3.62
CA LEU A 669 -49.59 -0.50 -2.91
C LEU A 669 -50.96 -1.16 -2.87
N ARG A 670 -52.01 -0.39 -2.56
CA ARG A 670 -53.40 -0.87 -2.58
C ARG A 670 -53.80 -1.40 -3.96
N GLN A 671 -53.57 -0.62 -5.01
CA GLN A 671 -53.90 -1.01 -6.39
C GLN A 671 -53.14 -2.26 -6.83
N HIS A 672 -51.92 -2.48 -6.33
CA HIS A 672 -51.20 -3.71 -6.59
C HIS A 672 -51.84 -4.90 -5.89
N ILE A 673 -52.23 -4.77 -4.61
CA ILE A 673 -52.96 -5.80 -3.87
C ILE A 673 -54.26 -6.17 -4.59
N ASP A 674 -55.02 -5.19 -5.10
CA ASP A 674 -56.27 -5.44 -5.82
C ASP A 674 -56.07 -6.20 -7.15
N LYS A 675 -54.86 -6.20 -7.72
CA LYS A 675 -54.51 -6.96 -8.93
C LYS A 675 -54.03 -8.40 -8.66
N LEU A 676 -53.78 -8.78 -7.40
CA LEU A 676 -53.33 -10.11 -7.03
C LEU A 676 -54.51 -11.09 -6.93
N ASP A 677 -54.41 -12.21 -7.65
CA ASP A 677 -55.43 -13.25 -7.74
C ASP A 677 -55.41 -14.21 -6.53
N GLU A 678 -56.41 -15.09 -6.44
CA GLU A 678 -56.50 -16.15 -5.41
C GLU A 678 -55.30 -17.13 -5.41
N LYS A 679 -54.46 -17.12 -6.45
CA LYS A 679 -53.25 -17.97 -6.52
C LYS A 679 -52.06 -17.35 -5.80
N ASP A 680 -52.08 -16.05 -5.54
CA ASP A 680 -50.98 -15.30 -4.95
C ASP A 680 -51.21 -14.98 -3.46
N VAL A 681 -51.96 -15.84 -2.75
CA VAL A 681 -52.42 -15.62 -1.36
C VAL A 681 -51.31 -15.18 -0.42
N ILE A 682 -50.12 -15.79 -0.53
CA ILE A 682 -48.97 -15.49 0.34
C ILE A 682 -48.45 -14.07 0.07
N GLN A 683 -48.21 -13.73 -1.19
CA GLN A 683 -47.73 -12.39 -1.57
C GLN A 683 -48.78 -11.33 -1.24
N ARG A 684 -50.05 -11.61 -1.53
CA ARG A 684 -51.18 -10.75 -1.18
C ARG A 684 -51.22 -10.46 0.31
N SER A 685 -51.08 -11.48 1.16
CA SER A 685 -51.01 -11.32 2.61
C SER A 685 -49.83 -10.47 3.05
N GLN A 686 -48.64 -10.66 2.45
CA GLN A 686 -47.44 -9.88 2.78
C GLN A 686 -47.54 -8.41 2.36
N PHE A 687 -48.12 -8.12 1.19
CA PHE A 687 -48.42 -6.74 0.78
C PHE A 687 -49.49 -6.11 1.67
N LEU A 688 -50.51 -6.86 2.11
CA LEU A 688 -51.49 -6.39 3.09
C LEU A 688 -50.86 -6.05 4.44
N VAL A 689 -49.90 -6.84 4.93
CA VAL A 689 -49.12 -6.50 6.13
C VAL A 689 -48.36 -5.19 5.94
N THR A 690 -47.73 -5.01 4.77
CA THR A 690 -47.03 -3.77 4.42
C THR A 690 -47.98 -2.58 4.38
N LEU A 691 -49.20 -2.78 3.86
CA LEU A 691 -50.25 -1.76 3.83
C LEU A 691 -50.71 -1.39 5.25
N ILE A 692 -50.90 -2.37 6.14
CA ILE A 692 -51.25 -2.14 7.54
C ILE A 692 -50.18 -1.30 8.27
N ASP A 693 -48.89 -1.53 8.00
CA ASP A 693 -47.83 -0.70 8.60
C ASP A 693 -47.93 0.78 8.23
N GLN A 694 -48.50 1.11 7.07
CA GLN A 694 -48.67 2.50 6.62
C GLN A 694 -49.74 3.26 7.44
N MET A 695 -50.52 2.56 8.27
CA MET A 695 -51.40 3.21 9.25
C MET A 695 -50.60 4.11 10.22
N LYS A 696 -49.35 3.76 10.52
CA LYS A 696 -48.49 4.50 11.45
C LYS A 696 -48.16 5.90 10.90
N PRO A 697 -47.48 6.04 9.74
CA PRO A 697 -47.13 7.34 9.19
C PRO A 697 -48.36 8.20 8.83
N ILE A 698 -49.44 7.59 8.31
CA ILE A 698 -50.65 8.33 7.89
C ILE A 698 -51.51 8.78 9.07
N SER A 699 -51.24 8.32 10.30
CA SER A 699 -52.13 8.55 11.45
C SER A 699 -52.42 10.01 11.78
N LEU A 700 -51.52 10.94 11.43
CA LEU A 700 -51.74 12.37 11.62
C LEU A 700 -52.39 13.06 10.41
N GLY A 701 -52.35 12.43 9.24
CA GLY A 701 -52.81 13.01 7.98
C GLY A 701 -54.34 12.94 7.79
N PRO A 702 -54.87 13.68 6.80
CA PRO A 702 -56.31 13.74 6.52
C PRO A 702 -56.88 12.41 5.99
N PHE A 703 -56.04 11.50 5.50
CA PHE A 703 -56.44 10.25 4.85
C PHE A 703 -56.58 9.05 5.80
N PHE A 704 -56.34 9.22 7.11
CA PHE A 704 -56.33 8.10 8.06
C PHE A 704 -57.66 7.31 8.11
N SER A 705 -58.80 8.00 8.07
CA SER A 705 -60.11 7.33 8.05
C SER A 705 -60.35 6.55 6.75
N MET A 706 -59.84 7.04 5.61
CA MET A 706 -59.91 6.33 4.34
C MET A 706 -59.07 5.05 4.39
N MET A 707 -57.85 5.15 4.94
CA MET A 707 -56.96 4.00 5.13
C MET A 707 -57.60 2.89 5.98
N MET A 708 -58.23 3.24 7.10
CA MET A 708 -58.95 2.29 7.95
C MET A 708 -60.09 1.59 7.21
N ASN A 709 -60.85 2.33 6.40
CA ASN A 709 -61.93 1.74 5.60
C ASN A 709 -61.39 0.78 4.54
N ASP A 710 -60.32 1.15 3.84
CA ASP A 710 -59.71 0.34 2.80
C ASP A 710 -59.11 -0.96 3.36
N ILE A 711 -58.30 -0.86 4.43
CA ILE A 711 -57.77 -2.04 5.13
C ILE A 711 -58.92 -2.93 5.62
N GLY A 712 -59.95 -2.35 6.23
CA GLY A 712 -61.09 -3.10 6.74
C GLY A 712 -61.82 -3.87 5.64
N ASN A 713 -61.99 -3.27 4.46
CA ASN A 713 -62.62 -3.93 3.31
C ASN A 713 -61.73 -5.05 2.76
N LEU A 714 -60.42 -4.83 2.66
CA LEU A 714 -59.47 -5.85 2.21
C LEU A 714 -59.47 -7.06 3.14
N ILE A 715 -59.35 -6.85 4.46
CA ILE A 715 -59.35 -7.95 5.45
C ILE A 715 -60.69 -8.71 5.43
N ARG A 716 -61.83 -8.05 5.24
CA ARG A 716 -63.14 -8.72 5.16
C ARG A 716 -63.31 -9.63 3.94
N ASN A 717 -62.50 -9.42 2.91
CA ASN A 717 -62.48 -10.20 1.67
C ASN A 717 -61.43 -11.32 1.70
N GLU A 718 -60.58 -11.37 2.73
CA GLU A 718 -59.61 -12.45 2.93
C GLU A 718 -60.27 -13.72 3.48
N SER A 719 -59.55 -14.85 3.36
CA SER A 719 -59.98 -16.11 3.98
C SER A 719 -60.09 -15.98 5.52
N PRO A 720 -60.97 -16.73 6.20
CA PRO A 720 -61.16 -16.59 7.66
C PRO A 720 -59.87 -16.73 8.46
N ALA A 721 -58.97 -17.65 8.08
CA ALA A 721 -57.67 -17.84 8.74
C ALA A 721 -56.72 -16.65 8.51
N SER A 722 -56.64 -16.14 7.28
CA SER A 722 -55.83 -14.96 6.93
C SER A 722 -56.34 -13.69 7.64
N ALA A 723 -57.66 -13.50 7.68
CA ALA A 723 -58.29 -12.37 8.35
C ALA A 723 -57.98 -12.35 9.85
N VAL A 724 -58.01 -13.50 10.54
CA VAL A 724 -57.64 -13.62 11.96
C VAL A 724 -56.15 -13.31 12.19
N ALA A 725 -55.27 -13.76 11.31
CA ALA A 725 -53.84 -13.45 11.40
C ALA A 725 -53.56 -11.94 11.19
N LEU A 726 -54.21 -11.32 10.19
CA LEU A 726 -54.09 -9.88 9.91
C LEU A 726 -54.67 -9.04 11.05
N LEU A 727 -55.76 -9.47 11.69
CA LEU A 727 -56.31 -8.80 12.88
C LEU A 727 -55.28 -8.70 14.02
N LYS A 728 -54.43 -9.71 14.19
CA LYS A 728 -53.36 -9.65 15.19
C LYS A 728 -52.35 -8.53 14.87
N ILE A 729 -51.98 -8.38 13.61
CA ILE A 729 -51.05 -7.35 13.15
C ILE A 729 -51.67 -5.95 13.24
N VAL A 730 -52.95 -5.83 12.89
CA VAL A 730 -53.72 -4.59 13.09
C VAL A 730 -53.78 -4.23 14.58
N PHE A 731 -54.05 -5.22 15.45
CA PHE A 731 -54.04 -5.01 16.89
C PHE A 731 -52.69 -4.50 17.38
N GLU A 732 -51.59 -5.15 17.02
CA GLU A 732 -50.23 -4.74 17.38
C GLU A 732 -49.94 -3.30 16.89
N THR A 733 -50.41 -2.95 15.69
CA THR A 733 -50.23 -1.62 15.10
C THR A 733 -51.03 -0.54 15.84
N VAL A 734 -52.29 -0.81 16.18
CA VAL A 734 -53.22 0.15 16.79
C VAL A 734 -53.02 0.26 18.31
N SER A 735 -52.67 -0.83 18.98
CA SER A 735 -52.43 -0.87 20.43
C SER A 735 -51.04 -0.38 20.83
N GLY A 736 -50.09 -0.36 19.88
CA GLY A 736 -48.75 0.19 20.09
C GLY A 736 -48.73 1.73 20.18
N ASN A 737 -47.56 2.27 20.54
CA ASN A 737 -47.34 3.72 20.66
C ASN A 737 -47.18 4.43 19.30
N SER A 738 -47.30 3.71 18.18
CA SER A 738 -47.01 4.21 16.84
C SER A 738 -48.19 4.88 16.13
N ILE A 739 -49.41 4.79 16.68
CA ILE A 739 -50.54 5.61 16.24
C ILE A 739 -50.62 6.84 17.14
N SER A 740 -50.77 8.02 16.52
CA SER A 740 -50.96 9.29 17.22
C SER A 740 -52.06 9.20 18.28
N ASP A 741 -51.78 9.74 19.47
CA ASP A 741 -52.73 9.79 20.59
C ASP A 741 -54.06 10.44 20.18
N MET A 742 -54.03 11.41 19.26
CA MET A 742 -55.21 12.11 18.75
C MET A 742 -56.16 11.20 17.95
N ARG A 743 -55.65 10.10 17.37
CA ARG A 743 -56.43 9.15 16.56
C ARG A 743 -56.58 7.77 17.20
N ARG A 744 -55.96 7.55 18.37
CA ARG A 744 -55.94 6.22 19.01
C ARG A 744 -57.33 5.73 19.40
N VAL A 745 -58.19 6.61 19.91
CA VAL A 745 -59.57 6.26 20.27
C VAL A 745 -60.35 5.79 19.05
N ASP A 746 -60.26 6.53 17.95
CA ASP A 746 -60.92 6.19 16.68
C ASP A 746 -60.39 4.87 16.12
N ALA A 747 -59.07 4.68 16.13
CA ALA A 747 -58.41 3.47 15.63
C ALA A 747 -58.77 2.22 16.44
N VAL A 748 -58.75 2.31 17.78
CA VAL A 748 -59.16 1.21 18.67
C VAL A 748 -60.64 0.89 18.50
N GLY A 749 -61.50 1.92 18.41
CA GLY A 749 -62.92 1.75 18.16
C GLY A 749 -63.20 1.05 16.83
N TRP A 750 -62.52 1.46 15.76
CA TRP A 750 -62.59 0.83 14.44
C TRP A 750 -62.11 -0.64 14.49
N TYR A 751 -60.98 -0.92 15.14
CA TYR A 751 -60.46 -2.29 15.28
C TYR A 751 -61.45 -3.22 15.99
N LEU A 752 -62.05 -2.78 17.10
CA LEU A 752 -63.04 -3.57 17.84
C LEU A 752 -64.27 -3.89 16.98
N GLN A 753 -64.70 -2.95 16.14
CA GLN A 753 -65.80 -3.19 15.20
C GLN A 753 -65.39 -4.19 14.10
N LEU A 754 -64.22 -4.00 13.49
CA LEU A 754 -63.70 -4.91 12.47
C LEU A 754 -63.53 -6.35 12.99
N LYS A 755 -63.05 -6.49 14.23
CA LYS A 755 -62.92 -7.80 14.90
C LYS A 755 -64.28 -8.49 15.04
N ARG A 756 -65.31 -7.77 15.51
CA ARG A 756 -66.68 -8.31 15.62
C ARG A 756 -67.23 -8.77 14.26
N ASP A 757 -67.01 -7.98 13.21
CA ASP A 757 -67.48 -8.30 11.86
C ASP A 757 -66.84 -9.61 11.31
N ILE A 758 -65.56 -9.84 11.62
CA ILE A 758 -64.82 -11.03 11.18
C ILE A 758 -65.20 -12.26 12.02
N GLU A 759 -65.33 -12.11 13.34
CA GLU A 759 -65.79 -13.18 14.24
C GLU A 759 -67.22 -13.62 13.93
N ALA A 760 -68.10 -12.70 13.51
CA ALA A 760 -69.46 -13.01 13.08
C ALA A 760 -69.54 -13.79 11.74
N LYS A 761 -68.48 -13.74 10.91
CA LYS A 761 -68.37 -14.48 9.65
C LYS A 761 -67.72 -15.87 9.81
N ALA A 762 -67.03 -16.15 10.92
CA ALA A 762 -66.40 -17.45 11.15
C ALA A 762 -67.46 -18.51 11.49
N PRO A 763 -67.49 -19.68 10.83
CA PRO A 763 -68.45 -20.72 11.15
C PRO A 763 -68.24 -21.23 12.58
N THR A 764 -69.29 -21.17 13.39
CA THR A 764 -69.37 -21.67 14.76
C THR A 764 -69.10 -23.17 14.79
N SER A 765 -67.87 -23.56 15.13
CA SER A 765 -67.49 -24.94 15.43
C SER A 765 -68.10 -25.38 16.77
N ILE A 766 -69.08 -26.30 16.68
CA ILE A 766 -69.35 -27.42 17.60
C ILE A 766 -69.51 -27.06 19.09
N VAL A 767 -70.77 -26.99 19.54
CA VAL A 767 -71.13 -27.17 20.96
C VAL A 767 -70.90 -28.64 21.34
N PRO A 768 -70.15 -28.96 22.41
CA PRO A 768 -70.12 -30.31 22.95
C PRO A 768 -71.44 -30.58 23.68
N SER A 769 -72.17 -31.60 23.23
CA SER A 769 -73.29 -32.17 23.98
C SER A 769 -72.77 -32.78 25.29
N THR A 770 -73.12 -32.17 26.41
CA THR A 770 -73.02 -32.78 27.74
C THR A 770 -73.91 -34.02 27.77
N GLY A 771 -73.30 -35.19 27.88
CA GLY A 771 -73.98 -36.43 28.19
C GLY A 771 -74.47 -36.43 29.63
N THR A 772 -75.74 -36.75 29.82
CA THR A 772 -76.26 -37.34 31.04
C THR A 772 -77.21 -38.48 30.64
N ASP A 773 -76.84 -39.66 31.12
CA ASP A 773 -77.69 -40.77 31.49
C ASP A 773 -78.50 -41.51 30.42
N SER A 774 -78.13 -42.77 30.23
CA SER A 774 -79.10 -43.85 30.11
C SER A 774 -78.57 -45.08 30.84
N PRO A 775 -79.32 -45.63 31.81
CA PRO A 775 -79.10 -46.98 32.27
C PRO A 775 -79.89 -47.98 31.42
N ALA A 776 -79.28 -49.16 31.26
CA ALA A 776 -79.88 -50.48 31.19
C ALA A 776 -80.43 -51.03 29.84
N MET A 777 -79.90 -52.23 29.57
CA MET A 777 -80.44 -53.37 28.79
C MET A 777 -80.49 -53.20 27.27
N SER A 778 -79.94 -54.10 26.44
CA SER A 778 -79.57 -55.53 26.57
C SER A 778 -78.44 -55.86 25.60
#